data_AF-A0A957AGV7-F1
#
_entry.id   AF-A0A957AGV7-F1
#
_cell.length_a   1.000
_cell.length_b   1.000
_cell.length_c   1.000
_cell.angle_alpha   90.00
_cell.angle_beta   90.00
_cell.angle_gamma   90.00
#
_symmetry.space_group_name_H-M   'P 1'
#
loop_
_entity.id
_entity.type
_entity.pdbx_description
1 polymer ?
#
loop_
_entity_poly.entity_id
_entity_poly.type
_entity_poly.pdbx_seq_one_letter_code
_entity_poly.pdbx_strand_id
1 'polypeptide(L)'
;MNRNGTGEGLDYRRRYRGLIGVNSKVPLRDRSVLSLVYTPGVAEACLAIQDDPLASFDLTCRGNTVALITDGSDLFGRQGGPPESAIPIEEGKSVLFKTFAGVDAFPLCLGTNDMTEIIEVGTAMAPTFGAICIDDISSPRTFTIADHLERATDIPVFSNQHHGTGVLVLGALINALKVVQKDLATARIVISGAGIAGVGVARLLTRTGAKNVTVCDRAGAIYMYRPERMNWAKSYVAKETNLDRRRGSLSEMLNDADVFIGVSSGDILTEEDIAAMAPDAIVFALSIPTPEVDPAAARAAGARVVATGRSDYANTMDISLVFPGVFRGLLDCRAHNIRLRTLVAAAHALADMVRPDELHADYIVPQIFDFRVAPNVAAAVARATVDAGEAGRIVSPEEVAESTLRYVYEGRRPPPAAAKDETNASTRSESIELRHKHGGVLEVQSKIPIRDHHILNMIYVPPAALEPAAVIRDDPAQVTELTSKGNLVAIVTDGSAVLGLGDIGPQAALPVMEGKAVLFRSLAGVEAFPICLAARDPDLIVQHVRSIAPSFGGINLEDISAPRCFEIERRLRLELDMPVFHDDQHGTAIIVGAALLNAAKLRGTPLEELKVTINGGGAAGVAVSKLLLALGIDDIVVCDRVGAIYPGRPEHMDFSKLEIAELTNPEMRKGLLADVVQGCDVFIGLSAPAVLTADMVRTMAQHPIVFALANPTPEIMPELAREAGAFAIATGRSDYPNQVNNSLAFPGVFRGALDVKAREVNDQMKLAAARAIADLVPPGQLTTENLIPDSLDLRVPPRVAAAVAQAAIETGVAQLQIDPASIEAHTRSLVYEGSTIY
;
A
#
# COMPACT_ATOMS: atom_id res chain seq x y z
N MET A 1 15.83 -16.23 -35.12
CA MET A 1 15.66 -16.73 -33.74
C MET A 1 14.75 -15.76 -33.01
N ASN A 2 13.43 -15.96 -33.10
CA ASN A 2 12.44 -15.15 -32.40
C ASN A 2 12.38 -15.63 -30.94
N ARG A 3 13.06 -14.92 -30.03
CA ARG A 3 12.71 -15.01 -28.62
C ARG A 3 11.44 -14.19 -28.46
N ASN A 4 10.28 -14.84 -28.45
CA ASN A 4 9.06 -14.24 -27.93
C ASN A 4 9.40 -13.73 -26.51
N GLY A 5 9.05 -12.49 -26.17
CA GLY A 5 9.49 -11.77 -24.94
C GLY A 5 9.12 -12.39 -23.58
N THR A 6 8.72 -13.66 -23.56
CA THR A 6 8.30 -14.43 -22.39
C THR A 6 9.43 -14.58 -21.35
N GLY A 7 10.63 -14.99 -21.77
CA GLY A 7 11.77 -15.10 -20.85
C GLY A 7 12.30 -13.75 -20.32
N GLU A 8 12.22 -12.69 -21.13
CA GLU A 8 12.76 -11.37 -20.76
C GLU A 8 11.98 -10.74 -19.60
N GLY A 9 10.64 -10.86 -19.61
CA GLY A 9 9.79 -10.31 -18.54
C GLY A 9 10.09 -10.89 -17.17
N LEU A 10 10.36 -12.20 -17.09
CA LEU A 10 10.76 -12.87 -15.86
C LEU A 10 12.14 -12.39 -15.37
N ASP A 11 13.12 -12.28 -16.26
CA ASP A 11 14.46 -11.82 -15.92
C ASP A 11 14.47 -10.37 -15.41
N TYR A 12 13.65 -9.50 -16.01
CA TYR A 12 13.45 -8.13 -15.52
C TYR A 12 12.88 -8.11 -14.11
N ARG A 13 11.81 -8.87 -13.87
CA ARG A 13 11.18 -8.95 -12.56
C ARG A 13 12.12 -9.46 -11.48
N ARG A 14 12.95 -10.47 -11.79
CA ARG A 14 13.99 -10.97 -10.87
C ARG A 14 15.03 -9.92 -10.53
N ARG A 15 15.53 -9.19 -11.53
CA ARG A 15 16.55 -8.15 -11.35
C ARG A 15 16.08 -6.98 -10.47
N TYR A 16 14.81 -6.61 -10.58
CA TYR A 16 14.27 -5.43 -9.92
C TYR A 16 13.32 -5.74 -8.75
N ARG A 17 13.09 -7.04 -8.47
CA ARG A 17 12.07 -7.55 -7.54
C ARG A 17 10.72 -6.89 -7.79
N GLY A 18 10.11 -7.23 -8.93
CA GLY A 18 8.84 -6.67 -9.41
C GLY A 18 8.98 -5.46 -10.32
N LEU A 19 7.85 -4.79 -10.60
CA LEU A 19 7.78 -3.64 -11.53
C LEU A 19 7.61 -2.28 -10.85
N ILE A 20 7.20 -2.26 -9.57
CA ILE A 20 6.98 -1.03 -8.81
C ILE A 20 7.84 -1.01 -7.55
N GLY A 21 8.03 0.19 -6.99
CA GLY A 21 8.55 0.36 -5.63
C GLY A 21 8.03 1.64 -4.99
N VAL A 22 8.12 1.71 -3.66
CA VAL A 22 7.74 2.90 -2.89
C VAL A 22 8.97 3.77 -2.66
N ASN A 23 8.89 5.05 -3.02
CA ASN A 23 10.00 6.00 -2.91
C ASN A 23 9.60 7.28 -2.19
N SER A 24 10.60 7.97 -1.66
CA SER A 24 10.44 9.31 -1.11
C SER A 24 10.46 10.36 -2.23
N LYS A 25 9.46 11.25 -2.24
CA LYS A 25 9.46 12.48 -3.04
C LYS A 25 10.47 13.50 -2.52
N VAL A 26 10.87 13.38 -1.26
CA VAL A 26 11.78 14.29 -0.56
C VAL A 26 13.04 13.53 -0.13
N PRO A 27 14.18 13.70 -0.82
CA PRO A 27 15.38 12.94 -0.50
C PRO A 27 15.92 13.35 0.87
N LEU A 28 16.14 12.36 1.74
CA LEU A 28 16.72 12.56 3.07
C LEU A 28 18.22 12.83 2.94
N ARG A 29 18.63 14.10 3.11
CA ARG A 29 20.04 14.53 2.91
C ARG A 29 20.75 14.91 4.19
N ASP A 30 20.00 15.38 5.18
CA ASP A 30 20.51 15.88 6.45
C ASP A 30 19.42 15.83 7.53
N ARG A 31 19.79 16.23 8.74
CA ARG A 31 18.89 16.28 9.89
C ARG A 31 17.77 17.30 9.72
N SER A 32 18.00 18.40 9.02
CA SER A 32 16.99 19.43 8.82
C SER A 32 15.82 18.87 8.01
N VAL A 33 16.11 18.19 6.89
CA VAL A 33 15.09 17.51 6.09
C VAL A 33 14.42 16.39 6.89
N LEU A 34 15.17 15.62 7.69
CA LEU A 34 14.59 14.60 8.57
C LEU A 34 13.54 15.20 9.51
N SER A 35 13.84 16.34 10.12
CA SER A 35 12.94 17.03 11.05
C SER A 35 11.68 17.61 10.39
N LEU A 36 11.68 17.78 9.07
CA LEU A 36 10.50 18.20 8.29
C LEU A 36 9.65 17.02 7.85
N VAL A 37 10.28 15.94 7.40
CA VAL A 37 9.59 14.73 6.90
C VAL A 37 9.04 13.87 8.05
N TYR A 38 9.76 13.87 9.18
CA TYR A 38 9.47 13.09 10.38
C TYR A 38 9.45 14.00 11.62
N THR A 39 9.79 13.49 12.80
CA THR A 39 9.73 14.24 14.05
C THR A 39 10.84 15.30 14.15
N PRO A 40 10.55 16.48 14.73
CA PRO A 40 9.28 16.89 15.32
C PRO A 40 8.27 17.54 14.34
N GLY A 41 8.66 17.93 13.13
CA GLY A 41 7.82 18.73 12.22
C GLY A 41 6.52 18.05 11.79
N VAL A 42 6.55 16.73 11.60
CA VAL A 42 5.40 15.92 11.17
C VAL A 42 4.17 16.03 12.07
N ALA A 43 4.36 16.35 13.36
CA ALA A 43 3.26 16.45 14.33
C ALA A 43 2.22 17.51 13.92
N GLU A 44 2.63 18.59 13.25
CA GLU A 44 1.69 19.61 12.79
C GLU A 44 0.81 19.14 11.65
N ALA A 45 1.35 18.32 10.74
CA ALA A 45 0.54 17.72 9.69
C ALA A 45 -0.51 16.78 10.29
N CYS A 46 -0.16 16.04 11.33
CA CYS A 46 -1.10 15.22 12.09
C CYS A 46 -2.21 16.06 12.72
N LEU A 47 -1.86 17.14 13.44
CA LEU A 47 -2.82 18.03 14.08
C LEU A 47 -3.74 18.73 13.06
N ALA A 48 -3.18 19.20 11.95
CA ALA A 48 -3.96 19.82 10.87
C ALA A 48 -5.00 18.85 10.27
N ILE A 49 -4.64 17.57 10.13
CA ILE A 49 -5.58 16.53 9.64
C ILE A 49 -6.58 16.12 10.74
N GLN A 50 -6.18 16.14 12.00
CA GLN A 50 -7.08 15.90 13.11
C GLN A 50 -8.18 16.98 13.16
N ASP A 51 -7.80 18.24 12.94
CA ASP A 51 -8.72 19.38 12.89
C ASP A 51 -9.58 19.39 11.61
N ASP A 52 -8.98 19.09 10.46
CA ASP A 52 -9.66 18.93 9.17
C ASP A 52 -9.24 17.62 8.46
N PRO A 53 -10.03 16.54 8.57
CA PRO A 53 -9.72 15.26 7.93
C PRO A 53 -9.51 15.34 6.41
N LEU A 54 -10.10 16.33 5.72
CA LEU A 54 -9.91 16.52 4.28
C LEU A 54 -8.52 17.05 3.93
N ALA A 55 -7.80 17.67 4.87
CA ALA A 55 -6.42 18.09 4.69
C ALA A 55 -5.49 16.91 4.40
N SER A 56 -5.89 15.67 4.75
CA SER A 56 -5.13 14.46 4.42
C SER A 56 -4.91 14.29 2.92
N PHE A 57 -5.83 14.76 2.06
CA PHE A 57 -5.65 14.72 0.61
C PHE A 57 -4.52 15.64 0.11
N ASP A 58 -4.18 16.68 0.85
CA ASP A 58 -3.15 17.66 0.46
C ASP A 58 -1.80 17.42 1.17
N LEU A 59 -1.85 16.93 2.41
CA LEU A 59 -0.68 16.80 3.29
C LEU A 59 -0.02 15.42 3.24
N THR A 60 -0.63 14.46 2.52
CA THR A 60 -0.17 13.08 2.40
C THR A 60 -0.36 12.56 0.98
N CYS A 61 0.21 11.38 0.70
CA CYS A 61 0.06 10.68 -0.57
C CYS A 61 -1.39 10.29 -0.88
N ARG A 62 -2.29 10.28 0.11
CA ARG A 62 -3.71 9.92 -0.04
C ARG A 62 -4.36 10.57 -1.25
N GLY A 63 -4.10 11.86 -1.50
CA GLY A 63 -4.69 12.59 -2.62
C GLY A 63 -4.29 12.11 -4.02
N ASN A 64 -3.30 11.23 -4.12
CA ASN A 64 -2.84 10.67 -5.38
C ASN A 64 -2.80 9.13 -5.41
N THR A 65 -3.14 8.47 -4.31
CA THR A 65 -2.99 7.01 -4.18
C THR A 65 -4.32 6.29 -4.44
N VAL A 66 -4.26 5.19 -5.20
CA VAL A 66 -5.38 4.29 -5.47
C VAL A 66 -5.08 2.90 -4.91
N ALA A 67 -6.00 2.33 -4.13
CA ALA A 67 -5.93 0.92 -3.74
C ALA A 67 -6.42 0.03 -4.89
N LEU A 68 -5.55 -0.81 -5.45
CA LEU A 68 -5.95 -1.85 -6.41
C LEU A 68 -6.30 -3.13 -5.62
N ILE A 69 -7.58 -3.28 -5.28
CA ILE A 69 -8.09 -4.41 -4.49
C ILE A 69 -8.44 -5.57 -5.41
N THR A 70 -7.80 -6.71 -5.16
CA THR A 70 -8.07 -7.97 -5.87
C THR A 70 -7.97 -9.16 -4.92
N ASP A 71 -8.65 -10.27 -5.24
CA ASP A 71 -8.41 -11.58 -4.62
C ASP A 71 -7.89 -12.62 -5.65
N GLY A 72 -7.56 -12.17 -6.87
CA GLY A 72 -7.03 -13.00 -7.95
C GLY A 72 -7.98 -14.06 -8.51
N SER A 73 -9.23 -14.06 -8.07
CA SER A 73 -10.15 -15.17 -8.35
C SER A 73 -10.68 -15.24 -9.78
N ASP A 74 -10.64 -14.14 -10.53
CA ASP A 74 -11.03 -14.12 -11.94
C ASP A 74 -9.84 -14.28 -12.89
N LEU A 75 -8.60 -14.32 -12.37
CA LEU A 75 -7.38 -14.29 -13.19
C LEU A 75 -7.18 -15.58 -14.01
N PHE A 76 -7.38 -16.75 -13.40
CA PHE A 76 -7.19 -18.06 -14.05
C PHE A 76 -8.49 -18.83 -14.29
N GLY A 77 -9.63 -18.15 -14.18
CA GLY A 77 -10.95 -18.78 -14.25
C GLY A 77 -11.07 -19.98 -13.30
N ARG A 78 -11.40 -21.16 -13.85
CA ARG A 78 -11.62 -22.38 -13.03
C ARG A 78 -10.36 -23.01 -12.46
N GLN A 79 -9.18 -22.73 -13.01
CA GLN A 79 -7.94 -23.30 -12.49
C GLN A 79 -7.59 -22.71 -11.12
N GLY A 80 -8.00 -21.45 -10.88
CA GLY A 80 -7.67 -20.72 -9.67
C GLY A 80 -6.16 -20.49 -9.50
N GLY A 81 -5.80 -19.87 -8.40
CA GLY A 81 -4.42 -19.63 -8.00
C GLY A 81 -4.37 -19.04 -6.59
N PRO A 82 -3.19 -19.03 -5.95
CA PRO A 82 -3.00 -18.27 -4.73
C PRO A 82 -3.20 -16.77 -5.01
N PRO A 83 -3.73 -15.96 -4.08
CA PRO A 83 -3.95 -14.53 -4.28
C PRO A 83 -2.69 -13.77 -4.77
N GLU A 84 -1.51 -14.20 -4.32
CA GLU A 84 -0.21 -13.66 -4.71
C GLU A 84 0.07 -13.72 -6.22
N SER A 85 -0.55 -14.67 -6.92
CA SER A 85 -0.40 -14.80 -8.37
C SER A 85 -1.00 -13.61 -9.14
N ALA A 86 -1.86 -12.80 -8.52
CA ALA A 86 -2.39 -11.58 -9.11
C ALA A 86 -1.42 -10.38 -9.02
N ILE A 87 -0.45 -10.40 -8.09
CA ILE A 87 0.47 -9.28 -7.86
C ILE A 87 1.16 -8.82 -9.16
N PRO A 88 1.71 -9.72 -10.02
CA PRO A 88 2.34 -9.28 -11.26
C PRO A 88 1.44 -8.46 -12.18
N ILE A 89 0.15 -8.82 -12.26
CA ILE A 89 -0.83 -8.15 -13.12
C ILE A 89 -1.15 -6.75 -12.57
N GLU A 90 -1.37 -6.68 -11.26
CA GLU A 90 -1.65 -5.41 -10.58
C GLU A 90 -0.44 -4.47 -10.56
N GLU A 91 0.78 -4.99 -10.47
CA GLU A 91 1.99 -4.19 -10.68
C GLU A 91 2.05 -3.60 -12.10
N GLY A 92 1.70 -4.39 -13.13
CA GLY A 92 1.63 -3.90 -14.51
C GLY A 92 0.63 -2.76 -14.68
N LYS A 93 -0.57 -2.90 -14.09
CA LYS A 93 -1.59 -1.83 -14.05
C LYS A 93 -1.07 -0.60 -13.29
N SER A 94 -0.37 -0.79 -12.19
CA SER A 94 0.24 0.29 -11.41
C SER A 94 1.26 1.08 -12.22
N VAL A 95 2.07 0.41 -13.04
CA VAL A 95 2.99 1.07 -13.98
C VAL A 95 2.21 1.92 -15.00
N LEU A 96 1.07 1.46 -15.51
CA LEU A 96 0.25 2.23 -16.44
C LEU A 96 -0.40 3.47 -15.79
N PHE A 97 -0.95 3.33 -14.58
CA PHE A 97 -1.45 4.44 -13.78
C PHE A 97 -0.38 5.52 -13.61
N LYS A 98 0.82 5.10 -13.22
CA LYS A 98 1.95 6.00 -13.02
C LYS A 98 2.44 6.62 -14.31
N THR A 99 2.52 5.87 -15.41
CA THR A 99 3.06 6.33 -16.69
C THR A 99 2.13 7.31 -17.39
N PHE A 100 0.85 6.98 -17.50
CA PHE A 100 -0.10 7.72 -18.33
C PHE A 100 -0.85 8.83 -17.59
N ALA A 101 -0.83 8.84 -16.26
CA ALA A 101 -1.58 9.82 -15.47
C ALA A 101 -0.90 10.28 -14.17
N GLY A 102 0.25 9.72 -13.83
CA GLY A 102 0.94 10.03 -12.58
C GLY A 102 0.13 9.71 -11.33
N VAL A 103 -0.70 8.67 -11.42
CA VAL A 103 -1.47 8.12 -10.29
C VAL A 103 -0.62 7.08 -9.58
N ASP A 104 -0.56 7.15 -8.25
CA ASP A 104 0.16 6.20 -7.41
C ASP A 104 -0.77 5.02 -7.06
N ALA A 105 -0.97 4.10 -8.00
CA ALA A 105 -1.78 2.91 -7.76
C ALA A 105 -0.95 1.84 -7.02
N PHE A 106 -1.52 1.29 -5.95
CA PHE A 106 -0.85 0.34 -5.06
C PHE A 106 -1.62 -0.99 -5.02
N PRO A 107 -1.00 -2.12 -5.42
CA PRO A 107 -1.60 -3.45 -5.35
C PRO A 107 -1.91 -3.91 -3.93
N LEU A 108 -3.14 -4.35 -3.70
CA LEU A 108 -3.60 -5.02 -2.47
C LEU A 108 -4.33 -6.32 -2.84
N CYS A 109 -3.53 -7.38 -3.03
CA CYS A 109 -4.01 -8.74 -3.18
C CYS A 109 -4.43 -9.29 -1.81
N LEU A 110 -5.69 -9.71 -1.70
CA LEU A 110 -6.32 -10.14 -0.46
C LEU A 110 -6.28 -11.66 -0.31
N GLY A 111 -5.87 -12.12 0.88
CA GLY A 111 -5.78 -13.52 1.31
C GLY A 111 -7.12 -14.19 1.61
N THR A 112 -8.22 -13.60 1.14
CA THR A 112 -9.58 -14.02 1.42
C THR A 112 -10.44 -13.89 0.16
N ASN A 113 -11.42 -14.79 0.04
CA ASN A 113 -12.46 -14.71 -0.97
C ASN A 113 -13.84 -14.45 -0.33
N ASP A 114 -13.90 -14.21 0.98
CA ASP A 114 -15.13 -13.84 1.66
C ASP A 114 -15.52 -12.40 1.29
N MET A 115 -16.76 -12.25 0.84
CA MET A 115 -17.27 -10.98 0.37
C MET A 115 -17.32 -9.92 1.48
N THR A 116 -17.70 -10.32 2.69
CA THR A 116 -17.85 -9.43 3.83
C THR A 116 -16.48 -8.96 4.28
N GLU A 117 -15.52 -9.88 4.41
CA GLU A 117 -14.14 -9.56 4.77
C GLU A 117 -13.50 -8.60 3.76
N ILE A 118 -13.70 -8.79 2.45
CA ILE A 118 -13.18 -7.86 1.41
C ILE A 118 -13.79 -6.46 1.58
N ILE A 119 -15.11 -6.38 1.84
CA ILE A 119 -15.80 -5.09 2.06
C ILE A 119 -15.27 -4.41 3.32
N GLU A 120 -15.14 -5.16 4.42
CA GLU A 120 -14.64 -4.65 5.70
C GLU A 120 -13.20 -4.14 5.57
N VAL A 121 -12.32 -4.91 4.94
CA VAL A 121 -10.91 -4.53 4.69
C VAL A 121 -10.82 -3.29 3.82
N GLY A 122 -11.54 -3.25 2.69
CA GLY A 122 -11.55 -2.08 1.80
C GLY A 122 -12.09 -0.83 2.50
N THR A 123 -13.10 -0.97 3.36
CA THR A 123 -13.65 0.13 4.16
C THR A 123 -12.66 0.59 5.22
N ALA A 124 -12.03 -0.34 5.95
CA ALA A 124 -11.08 -0.04 7.01
C ALA A 124 -9.83 0.69 6.47
N MET A 125 -9.41 0.43 5.23
CA MET A 125 -8.23 1.07 4.63
C MET A 125 -8.52 2.41 3.93
N ALA A 126 -9.78 2.83 3.81
CA ALA A 126 -10.16 4.10 3.19
C ALA A 126 -9.43 5.35 3.72
N PRO A 127 -8.97 5.43 5.00
CA PRO A 127 -8.08 6.49 5.47
C PRO A 127 -6.78 6.68 4.68
N THR A 128 -6.26 5.63 4.05
CA THR A 128 -4.97 5.62 3.37
C THR A 128 -5.07 6.07 1.91
N PHE A 129 -6.21 5.83 1.27
CA PHE A 129 -6.37 5.95 -0.18
C PHE A 129 -7.32 7.09 -0.58
N GLY A 130 -7.10 7.63 -1.77
CA GLY A 130 -7.97 8.63 -2.40
C GLY A 130 -9.04 8.01 -3.29
N ALA A 131 -8.85 6.77 -3.72
CA ALA A 131 -9.84 5.98 -4.47
C ALA A 131 -9.57 4.47 -4.34
N ILE A 132 -10.58 3.66 -4.67
CA ILE A 132 -10.49 2.20 -4.73
C ILE A 132 -10.74 1.74 -6.17
N CYS A 133 -9.85 0.90 -6.68
CA CYS A 133 -10.03 0.15 -7.90
C CYS A 133 -10.22 -1.34 -7.56
N ILE A 134 -11.35 -1.92 -7.94
CA ILE A 134 -11.59 -3.35 -7.82
C ILE A 134 -11.17 -4.03 -9.12
N ASP A 135 -10.40 -5.11 -8.99
CA ASP A 135 -9.90 -5.84 -10.13
C ASP A 135 -9.81 -7.35 -9.92
N ASP A 136 -9.96 -8.11 -11.00
CA ASP A 136 -9.82 -9.57 -11.05
C ASP A 136 -10.56 -10.35 -9.94
N ILE A 137 -11.75 -9.85 -9.52
CA ILE A 137 -12.67 -10.53 -8.59
C ILE A 137 -13.83 -11.15 -9.35
N SER A 138 -14.06 -12.44 -9.12
CA SER A 138 -15.04 -13.23 -9.88
C SER A 138 -16.49 -12.77 -9.69
N SER A 139 -17.27 -12.91 -10.76
CA SER A 139 -18.72 -12.65 -10.77
C SER A 139 -19.51 -13.81 -10.15
N PRO A 140 -20.62 -13.55 -9.41
CA PRO A 140 -21.31 -12.27 -9.26
C PRO A 140 -20.93 -11.46 -8.01
N ARG A 141 -20.07 -11.97 -7.12
CA ARG A 141 -19.75 -11.31 -5.83
C ARG A 141 -19.06 -9.95 -5.99
N THR A 142 -18.25 -9.78 -7.03
CA THR A 142 -17.60 -8.49 -7.37
C THR A 142 -18.58 -7.32 -7.44
N PHE A 143 -19.81 -7.54 -7.94
CA PHE A 143 -20.82 -6.48 -7.98
C PHE A 143 -21.32 -6.09 -6.59
N THR A 144 -21.49 -7.05 -5.70
CA THR A 144 -21.90 -6.78 -4.32
C THR A 144 -20.77 -6.09 -3.57
N ILE A 145 -19.52 -6.54 -3.75
CA ILE A 145 -18.33 -5.91 -3.17
C ILE A 145 -18.25 -4.44 -3.61
N ALA A 146 -18.38 -4.17 -4.91
CA ALA A 146 -18.34 -2.82 -5.46
C ALA A 146 -19.47 -1.93 -4.91
N ASP A 147 -20.73 -2.40 -4.93
CA ASP A 147 -21.88 -1.61 -4.44
C ASP A 147 -21.79 -1.34 -2.92
N HIS A 148 -21.30 -2.30 -2.13
CA HIS A 148 -21.15 -2.11 -0.70
C HIS A 148 -19.97 -1.20 -0.35
N LEU A 149 -18.83 -1.32 -1.03
CA LEU A 149 -17.69 -0.41 -0.83
C LEU A 149 -18.05 1.02 -1.25
N GLU A 150 -18.78 1.20 -2.35
CA GLU A 150 -19.27 2.51 -2.81
C GLU A 150 -20.16 3.17 -1.75
N ARG A 151 -20.94 2.40 -0.99
CA ARG A 151 -21.82 2.90 0.07
C ARG A 151 -21.12 3.08 1.41
N ALA A 152 -20.07 2.31 1.67
CA ALA A 152 -19.37 2.28 2.96
C ALA A 152 -18.23 3.30 3.04
N THR A 153 -17.79 3.86 1.91
CA THR A 153 -16.65 4.77 1.84
C THR A 153 -17.02 6.11 1.19
N ASP A 154 -16.33 7.18 1.58
CA ASP A 154 -16.49 8.53 1.02
C ASP A 154 -15.47 8.83 -0.11
N ILE A 155 -14.96 7.77 -0.75
CA ILE A 155 -14.00 7.82 -1.86
C ILE A 155 -14.54 7.02 -3.05
N PRO A 156 -14.14 7.32 -4.29
CA PRO A 156 -14.76 6.71 -5.45
C PRO A 156 -14.27 5.27 -5.61
N VAL A 157 -15.23 4.36 -5.86
CA VAL A 157 -14.99 2.95 -6.13
C VAL A 157 -15.22 2.66 -7.61
N PHE A 158 -14.18 2.25 -8.31
CA PHE A 158 -14.22 1.90 -9.72
C PHE A 158 -13.87 0.43 -9.92
N SER A 159 -14.47 -0.24 -10.89
CA SER A 159 -14.06 -1.59 -11.28
C SER A 159 -13.57 -1.57 -12.72
N ASN A 160 -12.32 -1.99 -12.93
CA ASN A 160 -11.70 -2.01 -14.25
C ASN A 160 -12.44 -2.92 -15.22
N GLN A 161 -12.74 -4.15 -14.80
CA GLN A 161 -13.43 -5.11 -15.64
C GLN A 161 -14.91 -4.75 -15.88
N HIS A 162 -15.57 -4.01 -14.96
CA HIS A 162 -16.96 -3.57 -15.09
C HIS A 162 -17.10 -2.20 -15.79
N HIS A 163 -16.67 -1.14 -15.12
CA HIS A 163 -16.80 0.24 -15.58
C HIS A 163 -15.80 0.53 -16.71
N GLY A 164 -14.54 0.12 -16.55
CA GLY A 164 -13.48 0.35 -17.53
C GLY A 164 -13.81 -0.26 -18.89
N THR A 165 -14.17 -1.54 -18.93
CA THR A 165 -14.59 -2.21 -20.16
C THR A 165 -15.83 -1.56 -20.78
N GLY A 166 -16.82 -1.17 -19.97
CA GLY A 166 -18.00 -0.46 -20.45
C GLY A 166 -17.64 0.84 -21.17
N VAL A 167 -16.82 1.68 -20.53
CA VAL A 167 -16.38 2.97 -21.09
C VAL A 167 -15.60 2.78 -22.39
N LEU A 168 -14.67 1.83 -22.43
CA LEU A 168 -13.89 1.48 -23.62
C LEU A 168 -14.80 1.06 -24.79
N VAL A 169 -15.71 0.12 -24.53
CA VAL A 169 -16.62 -0.41 -25.56
C VAL A 169 -17.57 0.65 -26.07
N LEU A 170 -18.17 1.46 -25.19
CA LEU A 170 -19.04 2.54 -25.62
C LEU A 170 -18.28 3.57 -26.47
N GLY A 171 -17.09 3.99 -26.07
CA GLY A 171 -16.27 4.94 -26.82
C GLY A 171 -15.93 4.45 -28.22
N ALA A 172 -15.44 3.21 -28.35
CA ALA A 172 -15.15 2.60 -29.64
C ALA A 172 -16.42 2.39 -30.49
N LEU A 173 -17.54 1.97 -29.86
CA LEU A 173 -18.79 1.72 -30.57
C LEU A 173 -19.39 3.00 -31.16
N ILE A 174 -19.31 4.14 -30.45
CA ILE A 174 -19.76 5.44 -30.97
C ILE A 174 -19.09 5.73 -32.32
N ASN A 175 -17.78 5.49 -32.42
CA ASN A 175 -17.02 5.71 -33.65
C ASN A 175 -17.28 4.65 -34.71
N ALA A 176 -17.38 3.38 -34.33
CA ALA A 176 -17.74 2.30 -35.26
C ALA A 176 -19.11 2.55 -35.91
N LEU A 177 -20.11 2.97 -35.13
CA LEU A 177 -21.45 3.30 -35.62
C LEU A 177 -21.44 4.47 -36.62
N LYS A 178 -20.60 5.49 -36.41
CA LYS A 178 -20.39 6.58 -37.38
C LYS A 178 -19.81 6.04 -38.70
N VAL A 179 -18.84 5.12 -38.63
CA VAL A 179 -18.22 4.51 -39.82
C VAL A 179 -19.22 3.72 -40.67
N VAL A 180 -20.12 2.97 -40.02
CA VAL A 180 -21.13 2.15 -40.71
C VAL A 180 -22.47 2.88 -40.91
N GLN A 181 -22.56 4.14 -40.48
CA GLN A 181 -23.77 4.98 -40.58
C GLN A 181 -25.02 4.36 -39.94
N LYS A 182 -24.86 3.74 -38.76
CA LYS A 182 -25.97 3.15 -37.98
C LYS A 182 -26.22 3.93 -36.68
N ASP A 183 -27.46 3.91 -36.21
CA ASP A 183 -27.85 4.56 -34.96
C ASP A 183 -27.90 3.57 -33.79
N LEU A 184 -27.31 3.95 -32.65
CA LEU A 184 -27.22 3.12 -31.45
C LEU A 184 -28.59 2.64 -30.95
N ALA A 185 -29.63 3.47 -31.05
CA ALA A 185 -30.95 3.12 -30.53
C ALA A 185 -31.67 2.07 -31.40
N THR A 186 -31.27 1.93 -32.66
CA THR A 186 -31.82 0.93 -33.59
C THR A 186 -30.95 -0.31 -33.76
N ALA A 187 -29.63 -0.18 -33.57
CA ALA A 187 -28.68 -1.25 -33.79
C ALA A 187 -28.99 -2.48 -32.91
N ARG A 188 -28.98 -3.67 -33.54
CA ARG A 188 -29.09 -4.96 -32.85
C ARG A 188 -27.72 -5.41 -32.36
N ILE A 189 -27.54 -5.40 -31.04
CA ILE A 189 -26.26 -5.66 -30.38
C ILE A 189 -26.32 -7.02 -29.69
N VAL A 190 -25.38 -7.90 -30.01
CA VAL A 190 -25.21 -9.21 -29.35
C VAL A 190 -23.91 -9.20 -28.57
N ILE A 191 -24.00 -9.45 -27.27
CA ILE A 191 -22.86 -9.53 -26.36
C ILE A 191 -22.62 -11.00 -25.99
N SER A 192 -21.45 -11.55 -26.29
CA SER A 192 -21.04 -12.86 -25.78
C SER A 192 -20.25 -12.69 -24.48
N GLY A 193 -20.78 -13.27 -23.40
CA GLY A 193 -20.21 -13.16 -22.06
C GLY A 193 -21.19 -12.51 -21.10
N ALA A 194 -21.53 -13.22 -20.03
CA ALA A 194 -22.38 -12.71 -18.95
C ALA A 194 -21.64 -12.66 -17.61
N GLY A 195 -20.32 -12.47 -17.69
CA GLY A 195 -19.45 -12.16 -16.55
C GLY A 195 -19.46 -10.66 -16.24
N ILE A 196 -18.47 -10.18 -15.48
CA ILE A 196 -18.41 -8.79 -15.04
C ILE A 196 -18.40 -7.78 -16.20
N ALA A 197 -17.54 -8.01 -17.21
CA ALA A 197 -17.41 -7.15 -18.38
C ALA A 197 -18.69 -7.09 -19.22
N GLY A 198 -19.25 -8.24 -19.59
CA GLY A 198 -20.45 -8.29 -20.43
C GLY A 198 -21.67 -7.66 -19.79
N VAL A 199 -21.85 -7.85 -18.48
CA VAL A 199 -22.91 -7.16 -17.71
C VAL A 199 -22.67 -5.65 -17.68
N GLY A 200 -21.42 -5.21 -17.46
CA GLY A 200 -21.07 -3.77 -17.45
C GLY A 200 -21.31 -3.07 -18.77
N VAL A 201 -20.84 -3.68 -19.86
CA VAL A 201 -21.07 -3.21 -21.23
C VAL A 201 -22.58 -3.12 -21.50
N ALA A 202 -23.33 -4.20 -21.26
CA ALA A 202 -24.78 -4.22 -21.50
C ALA A 202 -25.51 -3.11 -20.73
N ARG A 203 -25.16 -2.92 -19.45
CA ARG A 203 -25.76 -1.89 -18.59
C ARG A 203 -25.45 -0.48 -19.10
N LEU A 204 -24.20 -0.21 -19.46
CA LEU A 204 -23.80 1.12 -19.94
C LEU A 204 -24.45 1.43 -21.31
N LEU A 205 -24.44 0.48 -22.25
CA LEU A 205 -25.07 0.64 -23.56
C LEU A 205 -26.59 0.88 -23.43
N THR A 206 -27.28 0.09 -22.61
CA THR A 206 -28.73 0.25 -22.41
C THR A 206 -29.07 1.62 -21.81
N ARG A 207 -28.27 2.07 -20.84
CA ARG A 207 -28.44 3.38 -20.18
C ARG A 207 -28.04 4.57 -21.05
N THR A 208 -27.34 4.35 -22.15
CA THR A 208 -26.93 5.38 -23.11
C THR A 208 -27.76 5.36 -24.39
N GLY A 209 -28.79 4.52 -24.46
CA GLY A 209 -29.83 4.57 -25.49
C GLY A 209 -29.93 3.34 -26.39
N ALA A 210 -29.07 2.33 -26.23
CA ALA A 210 -29.21 1.08 -26.98
C ALA A 210 -30.47 0.34 -26.55
N LYS A 211 -31.37 0.04 -27.50
CA LYS A 211 -32.66 -0.61 -27.20
C LYS A 211 -32.66 -2.12 -27.47
N ASN A 212 -31.85 -2.58 -28.42
CA ASN A 212 -31.87 -3.96 -28.92
C ASN A 212 -30.59 -4.70 -28.52
N VAL A 213 -30.35 -4.83 -27.21
CA VAL A 213 -29.19 -5.54 -26.67
C VAL A 213 -29.59 -6.95 -26.26
N THR A 214 -28.83 -7.97 -26.66
CA THR A 214 -28.98 -9.36 -26.21
C THR A 214 -27.66 -9.86 -25.64
N VAL A 215 -27.67 -10.33 -24.40
CA VAL A 215 -26.50 -10.95 -23.76
C VAL A 215 -26.61 -12.47 -23.83
N CYS A 216 -25.54 -13.13 -24.23
CA CYS A 216 -25.43 -14.58 -24.33
C CYS A 216 -24.43 -15.12 -23.31
N ASP A 217 -24.74 -16.27 -22.72
CA ASP A 217 -23.77 -17.08 -22.00
C ASP A 217 -23.60 -18.46 -22.66
N ARG A 218 -22.88 -19.39 -22.01
CA ARG A 218 -22.62 -20.73 -22.54
C ARG A 218 -23.86 -21.59 -22.83
N ALA A 219 -25.04 -21.19 -22.39
CA ALA A 219 -26.29 -21.88 -22.73
C ALA A 219 -27.21 -21.00 -23.60
N GLY A 220 -26.65 -20.01 -24.30
CA GLY A 220 -27.37 -19.15 -25.25
C GLY A 220 -27.87 -17.83 -24.67
N ALA A 221 -28.86 -17.26 -25.34
CA ALA A 221 -29.44 -15.96 -25.00
C ALA A 221 -30.00 -15.92 -23.56
N ILE A 222 -29.68 -14.86 -22.83
CA ILE A 222 -30.26 -14.55 -21.53
C ILE A 222 -31.59 -13.83 -21.76
N TYR A 223 -32.64 -14.29 -21.08
CA TYR A 223 -33.98 -13.72 -21.12
C TYR A 223 -34.65 -13.83 -19.75
N MET A 224 -35.68 -13.00 -19.53
CA MET A 224 -36.43 -12.98 -18.28
C MET A 224 -37.02 -14.37 -17.97
N TYR A 225 -36.78 -14.86 -16.74
CA TYR A 225 -37.20 -16.18 -16.26
C TYR A 225 -36.57 -17.39 -16.96
N ARG A 226 -35.41 -17.22 -17.60
CA ARG A 226 -34.62 -18.36 -18.08
C ARG A 226 -34.30 -19.32 -16.91
N PRO A 227 -34.53 -20.64 -17.05
CA PRO A 227 -34.43 -21.58 -15.92
C PRO A 227 -32.99 -21.99 -15.61
N GLU A 228 -32.06 -21.90 -16.57
CA GLU A 228 -30.73 -22.48 -16.47
C GLU A 228 -29.63 -21.43 -16.33
N ARG A 229 -28.62 -21.74 -15.52
CA ARG A 229 -27.36 -20.98 -15.38
C ARG A 229 -27.55 -19.49 -15.05
N MET A 230 -28.63 -19.16 -14.35
CA MET A 230 -28.93 -17.80 -13.88
C MET A 230 -28.36 -17.53 -12.49
N ASN A 231 -27.96 -16.28 -12.27
CA ASN A 231 -27.67 -15.71 -10.96
C ASN A 231 -28.34 -14.33 -10.90
N TRP A 232 -28.31 -13.66 -9.75
CA TRP A 232 -29.00 -12.39 -9.57
C TRP A 232 -28.55 -11.30 -10.57
N ALA A 233 -27.25 -11.24 -10.91
CA ALA A 233 -26.71 -10.27 -11.86
C ALA A 233 -27.21 -10.52 -13.29
N LYS A 234 -27.22 -11.79 -13.73
CA LYS A 234 -27.83 -12.19 -15.00
C LYS A 234 -29.32 -11.92 -15.01
N SER A 235 -30.02 -12.14 -13.90
CA SER A 235 -31.44 -11.82 -13.77
C SER A 235 -31.71 -10.31 -13.88
N TYR A 236 -30.79 -9.47 -13.41
CA TYR A 236 -30.87 -8.02 -13.60
C TYR A 236 -30.68 -7.65 -15.07
N VAL A 237 -29.65 -8.18 -15.73
CA VAL A 237 -29.42 -7.97 -17.17
C VAL A 237 -30.59 -8.46 -18.02
N ALA A 238 -31.20 -9.60 -17.67
CA ALA A 238 -32.38 -10.13 -18.34
C ALA A 238 -33.64 -9.23 -18.25
N LYS A 239 -33.67 -8.27 -17.32
CA LYS A 239 -34.76 -7.29 -17.20
C LYS A 239 -34.53 -6.06 -18.07
N GLU A 240 -33.28 -5.74 -18.34
CA GLU A 240 -32.87 -4.54 -19.11
C GLU A 240 -32.55 -4.86 -20.57
N THR A 241 -32.25 -6.12 -20.89
CA THR A 241 -31.83 -6.60 -22.22
C THR A 241 -32.75 -7.72 -22.72
N ASN A 242 -32.70 -7.98 -24.03
CA ASN A 242 -33.47 -9.02 -24.72
C ASN A 242 -34.96 -8.96 -24.36
N LEU A 243 -35.55 -7.76 -24.47
CA LEU A 243 -36.93 -7.49 -24.06
C LEU A 243 -37.96 -8.30 -24.86
N ASP A 244 -37.60 -8.68 -26.09
CA ASP A 244 -38.38 -9.58 -26.95
C ASP A 244 -38.27 -11.07 -26.55
N ARG A 245 -37.46 -11.39 -25.53
CA ARG A 245 -37.24 -12.73 -24.98
C ARG A 245 -36.82 -13.74 -26.04
N ARG A 246 -35.98 -13.32 -26.98
CA ARG A 246 -35.38 -14.21 -27.98
C ARG A 246 -34.61 -15.33 -27.29
N ARG A 247 -34.68 -16.51 -27.88
CA ARG A 247 -34.06 -17.74 -27.38
C ARG A 247 -33.20 -18.32 -28.48
N GLY A 248 -32.18 -19.06 -28.09
CA GLY A 248 -31.29 -19.72 -29.03
C GLY A 248 -29.83 -19.64 -28.62
N SER A 249 -28.99 -20.23 -29.45
CA SER A 249 -27.53 -20.17 -29.37
C SER A 249 -26.99 -18.77 -29.66
N LEU A 250 -25.70 -18.57 -29.44
CA LEU A 250 -25.01 -17.34 -29.83
C LEU A 250 -25.13 -17.09 -31.34
N SER A 251 -24.86 -18.11 -32.16
CA SER A 251 -25.01 -18.07 -33.62
C SER A 251 -26.41 -17.63 -34.05
N GLU A 252 -27.46 -18.18 -33.45
CA GLU A 252 -28.85 -17.81 -33.78
C GLU A 252 -29.17 -16.35 -33.42
N MET A 253 -28.52 -15.79 -32.40
CA MET A 253 -28.69 -14.38 -32.05
C MET A 253 -27.94 -13.44 -33.00
N LEU A 254 -26.83 -13.90 -33.58
CA LEU A 254 -26.01 -13.15 -34.54
C LEU A 254 -26.68 -12.94 -35.90
N ASN A 255 -27.62 -13.81 -36.29
CA ASN A 255 -28.39 -13.63 -37.52
C ASN A 255 -29.03 -12.23 -37.59
N ASP A 256 -28.67 -11.43 -38.59
CA ASP A 256 -29.06 -10.02 -38.76
C ASP A 256 -28.71 -9.10 -37.57
N ALA A 257 -27.68 -9.43 -36.78
CA ALA A 257 -27.14 -8.51 -35.77
C ALA A 257 -26.25 -7.45 -36.43
N ASP A 258 -26.32 -6.21 -35.95
CA ASP A 258 -25.47 -5.12 -36.43
C ASP A 258 -24.10 -5.12 -35.76
N VAL A 259 -24.08 -5.53 -34.49
CA VAL A 259 -22.91 -5.44 -33.61
C VAL A 259 -22.75 -6.73 -32.83
N PHE A 260 -21.53 -7.28 -32.85
CA PHE A 260 -21.08 -8.31 -31.93
C PHE A 260 -20.04 -7.74 -30.96
N ILE A 261 -20.17 -8.07 -29.67
CA ILE A 261 -19.20 -7.73 -28.64
C ILE A 261 -18.88 -9.00 -27.84
N GLY A 262 -17.69 -9.55 -28.04
CA GLY A 262 -17.15 -10.69 -27.34
C GLY A 262 -16.29 -10.26 -26.15
N VAL A 263 -16.67 -10.71 -24.95
CA VAL A 263 -15.94 -10.54 -23.69
C VAL A 263 -15.98 -11.86 -22.90
N SER A 264 -15.78 -12.97 -23.61
CA SER A 264 -16.03 -14.32 -23.10
C SER A 264 -14.81 -15.24 -23.23
N SER A 265 -14.93 -16.34 -23.96
CA SER A 265 -13.83 -17.22 -24.31
C SER A 265 -13.50 -17.09 -25.79
N GLY A 266 -12.22 -17.19 -26.14
CA GLY A 266 -11.77 -17.19 -27.53
C GLY A 266 -12.24 -18.40 -28.33
N ASP A 267 -12.15 -18.28 -29.65
CA ASP A 267 -12.42 -19.35 -30.62
C ASP A 267 -13.82 -19.97 -30.47
N ILE A 268 -14.84 -19.10 -30.46
CA ILE A 268 -16.25 -19.51 -30.29
C ILE A 268 -17.14 -19.11 -31.47
N LEU A 269 -16.62 -18.35 -32.44
CA LEU A 269 -17.32 -17.89 -33.63
C LEU A 269 -16.60 -18.33 -34.90
N THR A 270 -17.40 -18.69 -35.90
CA THR A 270 -16.95 -19.08 -37.24
C THR A 270 -17.13 -17.95 -38.25
N GLU A 271 -16.52 -18.09 -39.43
CA GLU A 271 -16.79 -17.17 -40.56
C GLU A 271 -18.26 -17.18 -40.97
N GLU A 272 -18.95 -18.32 -40.87
CA GLU A 272 -20.38 -18.43 -41.18
C GLU A 272 -21.23 -17.61 -40.21
N ASP A 273 -20.88 -17.60 -38.91
CA ASP A 273 -21.57 -16.79 -37.91
C ASP A 273 -21.45 -15.29 -38.23
N ILE A 274 -20.28 -14.85 -38.70
CA ILE A 274 -20.05 -13.45 -39.10
C ILE A 274 -20.77 -13.13 -40.40
N ALA A 275 -20.75 -14.02 -41.39
CA ALA A 275 -21.44 -13.85 -42.66
C ALA A 275 -22.97 -13.77 -42.52
N ALA A 276 -23.52 -14.35 -41.45
CA ALA A 276 -24.95 -14.28 -41.13
C ALA A 276 -25.39 -12.97 -40.44
N MET A 277 -24.44 -12.11 -40.05
CA MET A 277 -24.73 -10.78 -39.48
C MET A 277 -25.27 -9.82 -40.54
N ALA A 278 -25.80 -8.67 -40.09
CA ALA A 278 -26.29 -7.63 -40.99
C ALA A 278 -25.15 -7.02 -41.84
N PRO A 279 -25.43 -6.46 -43.03
CA PRO A 279 -24.45 -5.74 -43.82
C PRO A 279 -23.74 -4.65 -43.01
N ASP A 280 -22.47 -4.43 -43.29
CA ASP A 280 -21.60 -3.53 -42.53
C ASP A 280 -21.58 -3.84 -41.02
N ALA A 281 -21.43 -5.13 -40.67
CA ALA A 281 -21.35 -5.58 -39.29
C ALA A 281 -20.13 -4.99 -38.55
N ILE A 282 -20.32 -4.71 -37.26
CA ILE A 282 -19.26 -4.34 -36.32
C ILE A 282 -18.95 -5.55 -35.45
N VAL A 283 -17.69 -5.98 -35.39
CA VAL A 283 -17.26 -7.17 -34.64
C VAL A 283 -16.15 -6.78 -33.67
N PHE A 284 -16.47 -6.73 -32.37
CA PHE A 284 -15.49 -6.54 -31.30
C PHE A 284 -15.18 -7.90 -30.66
N ALA A 285 -14.06 -8.52 -31.01
CA ALA A 285 -13.62 -9.81 -30.46
C ALA A 285 -12.53 -9.58 -29.40
N LEU A 286 -12.96 -9.30 -28.16
CA LEU A 286 -12.10 -8.74 -27.11
C LEU A 286 -11.50 -9.79 -26.16
N SER A 287 -11.82 -11.07 -26.33
CA SER A 287 -11.17 -12.13 -25.54
C SER A 287 -9.66 -12.16 -25.80
N ILE A 288 -8.89 -12.36 -24.73
CA ILE A 288 -7.43 -12.45 -24.75
C ILE A 288 -6.95 -13.72 -24.01
N PRO A 289 -5.85 -14.37 -24.43
CA PRO A 289 -5.00 -14.02 -25.59
C PRO A 289 -5.61 -14.40 -26.95
N THR A 290 -6.67 -15.22 -26.95
CA THR A 290 -7.36 -15.69 -28.16
C THR A 290 -8.70 -14.95 -28.31
N PRO A 291 -8.91 -14.20 -29.40
CA PRO A 291 -10.20 -13.56 -29.70
C PRO A 291 -11.30 -14.57 -30.01
N GLU A 292 -12.56 -14.17 -29.90
CA GLU A 292 -13.73 -15.00 -30.22
C GLU A 292 -13.76 -15.49 -31.67
N VAL A 293 -13.23 -14.70 -32.59
CA VAL A 293 -13.04 -15.00 -34.03
C VAL A 293 -11.71 -14.40 -34.47
N ASP A 294 -11.01 -15.05 -35.38
CA ASP A 294 -9.82 -14.45 -35.98
C ASP A 294 -10.17 -13.14 -36.71
N PRO A 295 -9.45 -12.03 -36.48
CA PRO A 295 -9.83 -10.73 -37.03
C PRO A 295 -9.76 -10.65 -38.56
N ALA A 296 -8.83 -11.38 -39.17
CA ALA A 296 -8.74 -11.45 -40.63
C ALA A 296 -9.89 -12.28 -41.21
N ALA A 297 -10.23 -13.40 -40.55
CA ALA A 297 -11.40 -14.23 -40.90
C ALA A 297 -12.71 -13.44 -40.79
N ALA A 298 -12.91 -12.67 -39.72
CA ALA A 298 -14.09 -11.82 -39.55
C ALA A 298 -14.22 -10.78 -40.67
N ARG A 299 -13.12 -10.16 -41.12
CA ARG A 299 -13.12 -9.25 -42.27
C ARG A 299 -13.44 -9.96 -43.58
N ALA A 300 -12.85 -11.12 -43.80
CA ALA A 300 -13.11 -11.94 -45.00
C ALA A 300 -14.59 -12.36 -45.08
N ALA A 301 -15.21 -12.61 -43.93
CA ALA A 301 -16.62 -12.96 -43.80
C ALA A 301 -17.59 -11.76 -43.93
N GLY A 302 -17.09 -10.53 -44.10
CA GLY A 302 -17.91 -9.35 -44.39
C GLY A 302 -18.08 -8.34 -43.25
N ALA A 303 -17.39 -8.50 -42.11
CA ALA A 303 -17.37 -7.47 -41.07
C ALA A 303 -16.69 -6.19 -41.58
N ARG A 304 -17.39 -5.06 -41.46
CA ARG A 304 -16.89 -3.75 -41.89
C ARG A 304 -15.90 -3.16 -40.90
N VAL A 305 -16.17 -3.32 -39.61
CA VAL A 305 -15.29 -2.86 -38.52
C VAL A 305 -14.95 -4.05 -37.65
N VAL A 306 -13.66 -4.28 -37.42
CA VAL A 306 -13.17 -5.32 -36.53
C VAL A 306 -12.22 -4.70 -35.50
N ALA A 307 -12.42 -5.03 -34.22
CA ALA A 307 -11.60 -4.59 -33.10
C ALA A 307 -11.32 -5.76 -32.15
N THR A 308 -10.17 -5.72 -31.47
CA THR A 308 -9.71 -6.83 -30.62
C THR A 308 -8.93 -6.34 -29.41
N GLY A 309 -8.76 -7.19 -28.40
CA GLY A 309 -7.85 -6.91 -27.28
C GLY A 309 -6.36 -7.12 -27.60
N ARG A 310 -6.01 -7.55 -28.81
CA ARG A 310 -4.61 -7.84 -29.18
C ARG A 310 -3.94 -6.63 -29.83
N SER A 311 -2.66 -6.42 -29.49
CA SER A 311 -1.85 -5.30 -29.96
C SER A 311 -1.31 -5.46 -31.39
N ASP A 312 -1.46 -6.63 -32.01
CA ASP A 312 -0.99 -6.93 -33.37
C ASP A 312 -2.03 -6.63 -34.48
N TYR A 313 -3.21 -6.13 -34.12
CA TYR A 313 -4.29 -5.78 -35.06
C TYR A 313 -4.68 -4.30 -34.99
N ALA A 314 -5.30 -3.81 -36.07
CA ALA A 314 -5.96 -2.51 -36.06
C ALA A 314 -7.09 -2.47 -35.02
N ASN A 315 -7.41 -1.29 -34.50
CA ASN A 315 -8.39 -1.08 -33.43
C ASN A 315 -8.14 -1.95 -32.19
N THR A 316 -6.91 -1.95 -31.65
CA THR A 316 -6.63 -2.55 -30.35
C THR A 316 -7.43 -1.82 -29.27
N MET A 317 -8.28 -2.56 -28.57
CA MET A 317 -9.11 -2.07 -27.48
C MET A 317 -8.57 -2.60 -26.16
N ASP A 318 -8.04 -1.69 -25.34
CA ASP A 318 -7.51 -2.02 -24.02
C ASP A 318 -7.96 -0.98 -22.98
N ILE A 319 -8.29 -1.45 -21.77
CA ILE A 319 -8.79 -0.59 -20.69
C ILE A 319 -7.75 0.41 -20.16
N SER A 320 -6.48 0.25 -20.51
CA SER A 320 -5.40 1.22 -20.28
C SER A 320 -5.65 2.58 -20.92
N LEU A 321 -6.52 2.65 -21.94
CA LEU A 321 -7.00 3.91 -22.51
C LEU A 321 -8.02 4.64 -21.63
N VAL A 322 -8.53 3.99 -20.58
CA VAL A 322 -9.62 4.48 -19.74
C VAL A 322 -9.14 4.81 -18.33
N PHE A 323 -8.69 3.81 -17.59
CA PHE A 323 -8.50 3.95 -16.15
C PHE A 323 -7.50 5.05 -15.74
N PRO A 324 -6.38 5.32 -16.45
CA PRO A 324 -5.45 6.36 -16.02
C PRO A 324 -6.11 7.74 -16.01
N GLY A 325 -6.81 8.09 -17.09
CA GLY A 325 -7.52 9.36 -17.21
C GLY A 325 -8.70 9.45 -16.25
N VAL A 326 -9.48 8.38 -16.11
CA VAL A 326 -10.65 8.37 -15.20
C VAL A 326 -10.21 8.64 -13.76
N PHE A 327 -9.25 7.89 -13.22
CA PHE A 327 -8.79 8.09 -11.85
C PHE A 327 -8.12 9.43 -11.65
N ARG A 328 -7.41 9.95 -12.66
CA ARG A 328 -6.82 11.28 -12.57
C ARG A 328 -7.86 12.37 -12.35
N GLY A 329 -8.92 12.37 -13.17
CA GLY A 329 -10.02 13.32 -13.02
C GLY A 329 -10.73 13.19 -11.67
N LEU A 330 -10.95 11.96 -11.20
CA LEU A 330 -11.58 11.69 -9.90
C LEU A 330 -10.73 12.21 -8.74
N LEU A 331 -9.41 11.92 -8.73
CA LEU A 331 -8.50 12.32 -7.66
C LEU A 331 -8.29 13.84 -7.62
N ASP A 332 -8.10 14.50 -8.77
CA ASP A 332 -7.88 15.96 -8.80
C ASP A 332 -9.10 16.76 -8.31
N CYS A 333 -10.30 16.20 -8.46
CA CYS A 333 -11.56 16.77 -7.94
C CYS A 333 -11.92 16.29 -6.53
N ARG A 334 -11.15 15.35 -5.94
CA ARG A 334 -11.51 14.62 -4.71
C ARG A 334 -12.94 14.08 -4.78
N ALA A 335 -13.25 13.34 -5.85
CA ALA A 335 -14.59 12.82 -6.08
C ALA A 335 -15.04 11.91 -4.92
N HIS A 336 -16.26 12.09 -4.45
CA HIS A 336 -16.85 11.21 -3.42
C HIS A 336 -17.41 9.93 -4.02
N ASN A 337 -17.96 10.01 -5.24
CA ASN A 337 -18.58 8.87 -5.92
C ASN A 337 -18.49 9.03 -7.46
N ILE A 338 -18.77 7.95 -8.19
CA ILE A 338 -18.78 7.87 -9.64
C ILE A 338 -20.23 7.72 -10.13
N ARG A 339 -20.72 8.69 -10.90
CA ARG A 339 -22.06 8.64 -11.49
C ARG A 339 -22.01 8.12 -12.92
N LEU A 340 -23.15 7.62 -13.42
CA LEU A 340 -23.29 7.16 -14.81
C LEU A 340 -22.76 8.19 -15.82
N ARG A 341 -23.12 9.47 -15.63
CA ARG A 341 -22.69 10.56 -16.52
C ARG A 341 -21.17 10.76 -16.53
N THR A 342 -20.47 10.42 -15.45
CA THR A 342 -19.01 10.43 -15.38
C THR A 342 -18.42 9.37 -16.30
N LEU A 343 -18.97 8.16 -16.28
CA LEU A 343 -18.58 7.06 -17.19
C LEU A 343 -18.89 7.40 -18.64
N VAL A 344 -20.07 7.97 -18.91
CA VAL A 344 -20.47 8.38 -20.26
C VAL A 344 -19.57 9.49 -20.79
N ALA A 345 -19.22 10.49 -19.96
CA ALA A 345 -18.29 11.55 -20.33
C ALA A 345 -16.89 10.99 -20.66
N ALA A 346 -16.40 10.01 -19.90
CA ALA A 346 -15.14 9.33 -20.22
C ALA A 346 -15.20 8.61 -21.57
N ALA A 347 -16.30 7.94 -21.88
CA ALA A 347 -16.48 7.21 -23.14
C ALA A 347 -16.54 8.17 -24.35
N HIS A 348 -17.25 9.29 -24.22
CA HIS A 348 -17.26 10.33 -25.26
C HIS A 348 -15.90 10.97 -25.43
N ALA A 349 -15.21 11.30 -24.34
CA ALA A 349 -13.85 11.85 -24.42
C ALA A 349 -12.89 10.90 -25.14
N LEU A 350 -12.98 9.59 -24.88
CA LEU A 350 -12.21 8.58 -25.61
C LEU A 350 -12.58 8.53 -27.10
N ALA A 351 -13.87 8.57 -27.43
CA ALA A 351 -14.33 8.56 -28.82
C ALA A 351 -13.86 9.80 -29.58
N ASP A 352 -13.91 10.97 -28.96
CA ASP A 352 -13.55 12.26 -29.55
C ASP A 352 -12.03 12.41 -29.78
N MET A 353 -11.21 11.52 -29.21
CA MET A 353 -9.77 11.45 -29.53
C MET A 353 -9.49 11.07 -30.98
N VAL A 354 -10.40 10.33 -31.63
CA VAL A 354 -10.30 10.00 -33.05
C VAL A 354 -10.98 11.10 -33.84
N ARG A 355 -10.17 11.89 -34.56
CA ARG A 355 -10.67 13.05 -35.28
C ARG A 355 -11.52 12.61 -36.49
N PRO A 356 -12.54 13.40 -36.90
CA PRO A 356 -13.39 13.05 -38.04
C PRO A 356 -12.64 12.78 -39.35
N ASP A 357 -11.48 13.42 -39.56
CA ASP A 357 -10.61 13.22 -40.73
C ASP A 357 -9.76 11.94 -40.68
N GLU A 358 -9.60 11.35 -39.49
CA GLU A 358 -8.85 10.11 -39.26
C GLU A 358 -9.78 8.90 -39.07
N LEU A 359 -11.08 9.13 -38.85
CA LEU A 359 -12.04 8.09 -38.54
C LEU A 359 -12.29 7.18 -39.76
N HIS A 360 -11.88 5.91 -39.66
CA HIS A 360 -12.20 4.87 -40.64
C HIS A 360 -12.30 3.49 -39.98
N ALA A 361 -12.64 2.47 -40.76
CA ALA A 361 -12.89 1.10 -40.29
C ALA A 361 -11.73 0.46 -39.50
N ASP A 362 -10.50 0.94 -39.67
CA ASP A 362 -9.29 0.42 -39.02
C ASP A 362 -8.73 1.40 -37.97
N TYR A 363 -9.46 2.50 -37.71
CA TYR A 363 -9.11 3.50 -36.71
C TYR A 363 -10.37 4.12 -36.09
N ILE A 364 -10.96 3.42 -35.11
CA ILE A 364 -12.14 3.85 -34.33
C ILE A 364 -11.81 4.23 -32.89
N VAL A 365 -10.62 3.85 -32.41
CA VAL A 365 -10.14 4.00 -31.04
C VAL A 365 -8.68 4.45 -31.09
N PRO A 366 -8.22 5.36 -30.23
CA PRO A 366 -6.82 5.77 -30.21
C PRO A 366 -5.89 4.61 -29.80
N GLN A 367 -4.61 4.75 -30.13
CA GLN A 367 -3.58 3.79 -29.74
C GLN A 367 -3.17 4.00 -28.28
N ILE A 368 -2.67 2.96 -27.60
CA ILE A 368 -2.25 3.02 -26.18
C ILE A 368 -1.19 4.12 -25.95
N PHE A 369 -0.30 4.35 -26.91
CA PHE A 369 0.72 5.41 -26.84
C PHE A 369 0.23 6.81 -27.25
N ASP A 370 -1.07 7.00 -27.48
CA ASP A 370 -1.62 8.35 -27.61
C ASP A 370 -1.71 9.01 -26.23
N PHE A 371 -0.61 9.68 -25.85
CA PHE A 371 -0.45 10.37 -24.57
C PHE A 371 -1.46 11.50 -24.32
N ARG A 372 -2.26 11.88 -25.31
CA ARG A 372 -3.34 12.86 -25.16
C ARG A 372 -4.60 12.25 -24.54
N VAL A 373 -4.77 10.93 -24.58
CA VAL A 373 -5.99 10.25 -24.13
C VAL A 373 -6.25 10.51 -22.65
N ALA A 374 -5.30 10.19 -21.77
CA ALA A 374 -5.49 10.33 -20.33
C ALA A 374 -5.80 11.78 -19.90
N PRO A 375 -5.08 12.83 -20.39
CA PRO A 375 -5.45 14.23 -20.15
C PRO A 375 -6.89 14.60 -20.54
N ASN A 376 -7.34 14.19 -21.72
CA ASN A 376 -8.68 14.53 -22.21
C ASN A 376 -9.78 13.78 -21.44
N VAL A 377 -9.57 12.49 -21.16
CA VAL A 377 -10.47 11.69 -20.32
C VAL A 377 -10.53 12.27 -18.90
N ALA A 378 -9.39 12.66 -18.32
CA ALA A 378 -9.33 13.27 -16.99
C ALA A 378 -10.13 14.58 -16.90
N ALA A 379 -9.98 15.47 -17.89
CA ALA A 379 -10.76 16.71 -17.94
C ALA A 379 -12.26 16.46 -18.09
N ALA A 380 -12.66 15.52 -18.95
CA ALA A 380 -14.07 15.17 -19.11
C ALA A 380 -14.68 14.58 -17.84
N VAL A 381 -13.93 13.72 -17.14
CA VAL A 381 -14.33 13.14 -15.86
C VAL A 381 -14.40 14.19 -14.77
N ALA A 382 -13.43 15.11 -14.69
CA ALA A 382 -13.43 16.22 -13.75
C ALA A 382 -14.68 17.10 -13.92
N ARG A 383 -14.95 17.55 -15.15
CA ARG A 383 -16.16 18.31 -15.49
C ARG A 383 -17.44 17.58 -15.10
N ALA A 384 -17.56 16.32 -15.52
CA ALA A 384 -18.74 15.51 -15.22
C ALA A 384 -18.90 15.20 -13.72
N THR A 385 -17.84 15.24 -12.92
CA THR A 385 -17.89 15.07 -11.46
C THR A 385 -18.32 16.37 -10.77
N VAL A 386 -17.77 17.52 -11.19
CA VAL A 386 -18.17 18.84 -10.70
C VAL A 386 -19.64 19.11 -10.98
N ASP A 387 -20.07 18.88 -12.21
CA ASP A 387 -21.48 19.05 -12.62
C ASP A 387 -22.43 18.14 -11.81
N ALA A 388 -21.90 17.12 -11.10
CA ALA A 388 -22.66 16.09 -10.38
C ALA A 388 -22.92 16.47 -8.94
N GLY A 389 -22.20 17.48 -8.43
CA GLY A 389 -22.10 17.72 -7.01
C GLY A 389 -21.32 16.62 -6.28
N GLU A 390 -20.50 15.83 -6.99
CA GLU A 390 -19.70 14.75 -6.38
C GLU A 390 -18.25 15.17 -6.13
N ALA A 391 -17.84 16.35 -6.59
CA ALA A 391 -16.48 16.84 -6.42
C ALA A 391 -16.30 17.43 -5.00
N GLY A 392 -15.38 16.88 -4.21
CA GLY A 392 -14.94 17.46 -2.95
C GLY A 392 -14.07 18.71 -3.12
N ARG A 393 -13.55 18.95 -4.33
CA ARG A 393 -12.85 20.19 -4.72
C ARG A 393 -13.23 20.57 -6.15
N ILE A 394 -13.64 21.82 -6.35
CA ILE A 394 -13.86 22.36 -7.70
C ILE A 394 -12.50 22.66 -8.34
N VAL A 395 -12.28 22.12 -9.53
CA VAL A 395 -11.07 22.33 -10.34
C VAL A 395 -11.47 22.64 -11.78
N SER A 396 -10.59 23.36 -12.48
CA SER A 396 -10.75 23.61 -13.91
C SER A 396 -10.43 22.33 -14.71
N PRO A 397 -11.34 21.84 -15.57
CA PRO A 397 -11.05 20.71 -16.46
C PRO A 397 -9.82 20.95 -17.34
N GLU A 398 -9.61 22.19 -17.79
CA GLU A 398 -8.47 22.58 -18.61
C GLU A 398 -7.15 22.47 -17.83
N GLU A 399 -7.13 22.88 -16.56
CA GLU A 399 -5.97 22.74 -15.67
C GLU A 399 -5.66 21.27 -15.38
N VAL A 400 -6.70 20.43 -15.21
CA VAL A 400 -6.54 18.98 -15.04
C VAL A 400 -5.90 18.36 -16.29
N ALA A 401 -6.38 18.70 -17.50
CA ALA A 401 -5.77 18.24 -18.74
C ALA A 401 -4.31 18.71 -18.86
N GLU A 402 -4.04 20.00 -18.65
CA GLU A 402 -2.69 20.56 -18.78
C GLU A 402 -1.71 19.93 -17.79
N SER A 403 -2.09 19.83 -16.51
CA SER A 403 -1.26 19.20 -15.46
C SER A 403 -0.98 17.73 -15.77
N THR A 404 -1.99 16.99 -16.25
CA THR A 404 -1.83 15.59 -16.63
C THR A 404 -0.91 15.44 -17.84
N LEU A 405 -1.11 16.25 -18.88
CA LEU A 405 -0.28 16.25 -20.09
C LEU A 405 1.18 16.58 -19.74
N ARG A 406 1.38 17.61 -18.91
CA ARG A 406 2.69 18.00 -18.42
C ARG A 406 3.37 16.87 -17.65
N TYR A 407 2.65 16.20 -16.76
CA TYR A 407 3.20 15.03 -16.07
C TYR A 407 3.62 13.93 -17.06
N VAL A 408 2.79 13.61 -18.07
CA VAL A 408 3.11 12.55 -19.03
C VAL A 408 4.38 12.84 -19.83
N TYR A 409 4.62 14.10 -20.21
CA TYR A 409 5.82 14.48 -20.96
C TYR A 409 7.04 14.82 -20.09
N GLU A 410 6.85 15.45 -18.93
CA GLU A 410 7.95 15.92 -18.06
C GLU A 410 8.24 14.99 -16.88
N GLY A 411 7.37 14.01 -16.61
CA GLY A 411 7.45 13.10 -15.46
C GLY A 411 7.21 13.77 -14.11
N ARG A 412 6.74 15.03 -14.10
CA ARG A 412 6.55 15.82 -12.87
C ARG A 412 5.28 16.65 -12.96
N ARG A 413 4.60 16.80 -11.83
CA ARG A 413 3.51 17.77 -11.70
C ARG A 413 4.07 19.14 -11.32
N PRO A 414 3.45 20.23 -11.79
CA PRO A 414 3.74 21.54 -11.25
C PRO A 414 3.44 21.53 -9.74
N PRO A 415 4.35 22.08 -8.90
CA PRO A 415 4.04 22.26 -7.49
C PRO A 415 2.81 23.18 -7.36
N PRO A 416 1.96 23.00 -6.35
CA PRO A 416 0.93 23.97 -6.01
C PRO A 416 1.51 25.39 -5.87
N ALA A 417 0.70 26.42 -6.13
CA ALA A 417 1.11 27.80 -5.92
C ALA A 417 1.60 28.00 -4.48
N ALA A 418 2.78 28.61 -4.32
CA ALA A 418 3.39 28.82 -3.01
C ALA A 418 2.45 29.63 -2.10
N ALA A 419 2.37 29.25 -0.83
CA ALA A 419 1.78 30.11 0.19
C ALA A 419 2.60 31.42 0.26
N LYS A 420 1.94 32.54 0.60
CA LYS A 420 2.62 33.83 0.68
C LYS A 420 3.72 33.76 1.74
N ASP A 421 4.95 34.12 1.36
CA ASP A 421 6.15 34.15 2.20
C ASP A 421 5.85 34.79 3.57
N GLU A 422 5.88 33.98 4.63
CA GLU A 422 6.05 34.46 5.99
C GLU A 422 7.55 34.42 6.32
N THR A 423 8.15 35.59 6.51
CA THR A 423 9.59 35.80 6.69
C THR A 423 10.15 35.32 8.04
N ASN A 424 9.53 34.32 8.68
CA ASN A 424 9.97 33.68 9.93
C ASN A 424 9.27 32.30 10.12
N ALA A 425 9.39 31.41 9.14
CA ALA A 425 8.77 30.08 9.22
C ALA A 425 9.44 29.23 10.30
N SER A 426 8.64 28.61 11.17
CA SER A 426 9.11 27.58 12.10
C SER A 426 9.25 26.23 11.38
N THR A 427 10.06 25.29 11.89
CA THR A 427 10.18 23.91 11.36
C THR A 427 8.82 23.23 11.14
N ARG A 428 7.86 23.58 12.00
CA ARG A 428 6.45 23.20 11.96
C ARG A 428 5.75 23.70 10.69
N SER A 429 5.85 24.99 10.41
CA SER A 429 5.27 25.64 9.21
C SER A 429 5.96 25.17 7.93
N GLU A 430 7.29 25.00 7.95
CA GLU A 430 8.06 24.45 6.83
C GLU A 430 7.68 23.00 6.49
N SER A 431 7.37 22.17 7.50
CA SER A 431 6.91 20.79 7.30
C SER A 431 5.57 20.74 6.55
N ILE A 432 4.62 21.60 6.92
CA ILE A 432 3.33 21.75 6.24
C ILE A 432 3.53 22.22 4.79
N GLU A 433 4.36 23.24 4.56
CA GLU A 433 4.63 23.76 3.22
C GLU A 433 5.27 22.68 2.32
N LEU A 434 6.26 21.94 2.84
CA LEU A 434 6.90 20.83 2.13
C LEU A 434 5.85 19.79 1.69
N ARG A 435 4.95 19.40 2.60
CA ARG A 435 3.91 18.41 2.32
C ARG A 435 2.89 18.89 1.29
N HIS A 436 2.45 20.13 1.38
CA HIS A 436 1.60 20.74 0.35
C HIS A 436 2.29 20.75 -1.00
N LYS A 437 3.56 21.18 -1.05
CA LYS A 437 4.33 21.27 -2.30
C LYS A 437 4.45 19.94 -3.03
N HIS A 438 4.57 18.84 -2.28
CA HIS A 438 4.81 17.50 -2.82
C HIS A 438 3.57 16.58 -2.82
N GLY A 439 2.46 17.00 -2.20
CA GLY A 439 1.28 16.16 -1.98
C GLY A 439 1.64 14.94 -1.14
N GLY A 440 2.10 15.18 0.09
CA GLY A 440 2.77 14.19 0.94
C GLY A 440 4.24 13.97 0.60
N VAL A 441 4.85 12.95 1.20
CA VAL A 441 6.29 12.67 1.03
C VAL A 441 6.60 11.34 0.32
N LEU A 442 5.59 10.52 0.03
CA LEU A 442 5.75 9.24 -0.67
C LEU A 442 5.15 9.24 -2.07
N GLU A 443 5.70 8.37 -2.93
CA GLU A 443 5.11 7.99 -4.22
C GLU A 443 5.33 6.51 -4.54
N VAL A 444 4.48 5.96 -5.41
CA VAL A 444 4.73 4.69 -6.10
C VAL A 444 5.49 5.00 -7.39
N GLN A 445 6.66 4.41 -7.57
CA GLN A 445 7.49 4.59 -8.74
C GLN A 445 7.49 3.32 -9.60
N SER A 446 7.44 3.49 -10.91
CA SER A 446 7.75 2.39 -11.82
C SER A 446 9.25 2.14 -11.85
N LYS A 447 9.65 0.88 -11.65
CA LYS A 447 11.04 0.40 -11.84
C LYS A 447 11.40 0.26 -13.32
N ILE A 448 10.40 0.27 -14.22
CA ILE A 448 10.59 0.16 -15.67
C ILE A 448 9.85 1.27 -16.44
N PRO A 449 10.55 2.07 -17.25
CA PRO A 449 9.88 3.05 -18.11
C PRO A 449 9.25 2.34 -19.32
N ILE A 450 7.95 2.54 -19.56
CA ILE A 450 7.32 2.10 -20.81
C ILE A 450 7.75 3.05 -21.92
N ARG A 451 8.61 2.57 -22.84
CA ARG A 451 9.15 3.38 -23.94
C ARG A 451 8.66 2.94 -25.32
N ASP A 452 8.18 1.72 -25.44
CA ASP A 452 7.74 1.13 -26.69
C ASP A 452 6.77 -0.03 -26.44
N HIS A 453 6.21 -0.55 -27.54
CA HIS A 453 5.33 -1.72 -27.51
C HIS A 453 6.02 -2.99 -27.00
N HIS A 454 7.35 -3.12 -27.12
CA HIS A 454 8.08 -4.29 -26.63
C HIS A 454 7.99 -4.37 -25.10
N ILE A 455 8.32 -3.27 -24.41
CA ILE A 455 8.21 -3.18 -22.95
C ILE A 455 6.75 -3.33 -22.51
N LEU A 456 5.82 -2.66 -23.18
CA LEU A 456 4.39 -2.74 -22.85
C LEU A 456 3.87 -4.19 -22.96
N ASN A 457 4.22 -4.91 -24.03
CA ASN A 457 3.84 -6.31 -24.21
C ASN A 457 4.44 -7.21 -23.12
N MET A 458 5.67 -6.94 -22.71
CA MET A 458 6.35 -7.72 -21.68
C MET A 458 5.70 -7.56 -20.29
N ILE A 459 5.20 -6.37 -19.94
CA ILE A 459 4.78 -6.08 -18.56
C ILE A 459 3.27 -6.02 -18.34
N TYR A 460 2.46 -5.86 -19.41
CA TYR A 460 1.02 -5.65 -19.27
C TYR A 460 0.15 -6.39 -20.31
N VAL A 461 0.55 -6.45 -21.59
CA VAL A 461 -0.30 -7.09 -22.62
C VAL A 461 -0.11 -8.61 -22.65
N PRO A 462 -1.18 -9.42 -22.59
CA PRO A 462 -1.08 -10.87 -22.75
C PRO A 462 -0.60 -11.30 -24.15
N PRO A 463 0.01 -12.49 -24.31
CA PRO A 463 0.20 -13.51 -23.26
C PRO A 463 1.40 -13.29 -22.36
N ALA A 464 2.40 -12.49 -22.75
CA ALA A 464 3.66 -12.35 -22.02
C ALA A 464 3.47 -11.83 -20.59
N ALA A 465 2.56 -10.87 -20.39
CA ALA A 465 2.26 -10.33 -19.06
C ALA A 465 1.62 -11.33 -18.08
N LEU A 466 1.02 -12.43 -18.58
CA LEU A 466 0.41 -13.47 -17.74
C LEU A 466 1.42 -14.51 -17.23
N GLU A 467 2.61 -14.58 -17.82
CA GLU A 467 3.60 -15.61 -17.49
C GLU A 467 4.11 -15.51 -16.04
N PRO A 468 4.48 -14.34 -15.49
CA PRO A 468 4.89 -14.25 -14.08
C PRO A 468 3.79 -14.71 -13.12
N ALA A 469 2.53 -14.40 -13.44
CA ALA A 469 1.38 -14.86 -12.66
C ALA A 469 1.24 -16.39 -12.71
N ALA A 470 1.38 -16.99 -13.89
CA ALA A 470 1.33 -18.45 -14.05
C ALA A 470 2.50 -19.15 -13.34
N VAL A 471 3.72 -18.58 -13.37
CA VAL A 471 4.87 -19.11 -12.64
C VAL A 471 4.62 -19.10 -11.13
N ILE A 472 4.07 -18.03 -10.56
CA ILE A 472 3.73 -17.96 -9.13
C ILE A 472 2.58 -18.90 -8.78
N ARG A 473 1.60 -19.08 -9.66
CA ARG A 473 0.53 -20.05 -9.46
C ARG A 473 1.08 -21.48 -9.34
N ASP A 474 2.02 -21.84 -10.22
CA ASP A 474 2.59 -23.18 -10.29
C ASP A 474 3.69 -23.40 -9.23
N ASP A 475 4.42 -22.35 -8.84
CA ASP A 475 5.41 -22.33 -7.75
C ASP A 475 5.28 -21.03 -6.92
N PRO A 476 4.48 -21.04 -5.83
CA PRO A 476 4.24 -19.86 -5.00
C PRO A 476 5.51 -19.24 -4.38
N ALA A 477 6.60 -20.01 -4.23
CA ALA A 477 7.84 -19.50 -3.66
C ALA A 477 8.50 -18.40 -4.52
N GLN A 478 8.21 -18.38 -5.83
CA GLN A 478 8.73 -17.40 -6.79
C GLN A 478 8.19 -15.98 -6.55
N VAL A 479 7.11 -15.80 -5.77
CA VAL A 479 6.46 -14.49 -5.56
C VAL A 479 7.45 -13.43 -5.09
N THR A 480 8.35 -13.78 -4.16
CA THR A 480 9.31 -12.85 -3.56
C THR A 480 10.40 -12.39 -4.54
N GLU A 481 10.70 -13.19 -5.57
CA GLU A 481 11.69 -12.85 -6.58
C GLU A 481 11.07 -12.12 -7.77
N LEU A 482 9.81 -12.41 -8.09
CA LEU A 482 9.11 -11.87 -9.26
C LEU A 482 8.28 -10.60 -8.98
N THR A 483 8.16 -10.21 -7.71
CA THR A 483 7.30 -9.09 -7.28
C THR A 483 7.96 -8.24 -6.20
N SER A 484 7.41 -7.06 -5.98
CA SER A 484 7.79 -6.13 -4.91
C SER A 484 7.65 -6.72 -3.51
N LYS A 485 6.82 -7.76 -3.31
CA LYS A 485 6.62 -8.45 -2.03
C LYS A 485 7.95 -8.80 -1.34
N GLY A 486 8.98 -9.21 -2.09
CA GLY A 486 10.29 -9.58 -1.54
C GLY A 486 11.06 -8.45 -0.85
N ASN A 487 10.61 -7.19 -0.96
CA ASN A 487 11.22 -6.04 -0.32
C ASN A 487 10.21 -5.06 0.32
N LEU A 488 8.93 -5.40 0.32
CA LEU A 488 7.84 -4.49 0.67
C LEU A 488 7.30 -4.76 2.08
N VAL A 489 7.20 -3.72 2.91
CA VAL A 489 6.69 -3.79 4.29
C VAL A 489 5.41 -2.97 4.43
N ALA A 490 4.39 -3.51 5.11
CA ALA A 490 3.23 -2.72 5.51
C ALA A 490 3.53 -2.02 6.84
N ILE A 491 3.37 -0.70 6.89
CA ILE A 491 3.39 0.05 8.15
C ILE A 491 1.94 0.20 8.62
N VAL A 492 1.52 -0.68 9.53
CA VAL A 492 0.14 -0.78 9.98
C VAL A 492 -0.05 0.00 11.27
N THR A 493 -1.05 0.88 11.26
CA THR A 493 -1.48 1.62 12.45
C THR A 493 -3.00 1.78 12.46
N ASP A 494 -3.58 1.99 13.63
CA ASP A 494 -4.96 2.48 13.76
C ASP A 494 -5.00 3.94 14.27
N GLY A 495 -3.84 4.56 14.49
CA GLY A 495 -3.71 5.95 14.92
C GLY A 495 -4.13 6.24 16.36
N SER A 496 -4.11 5.23 17.23
CA SER A 496 -4.58 5.37 18.62
C SER A 496 -3.54 5.82 19.64
N ALA A 497 -2.26 5.76 19.29
CA ALA A 497 -1.17 6.15 20.17
C ALA A 497 -0.06 6.85 19.38
N VAL A 498 -0.44 7.82 18.55
CA VAL A 498 0.50 8.48 17.62
C VAL A 498 1.41 9.44 18.38
N LEU A 499 2.70 9.14 18.40
CA LEU A 499 3.72 9.96 19.07
C LEU A 499 3.33 10.25 20.54
N GLY A 500 3.38 11.52 20.96
CA GLY A 500 2.82 12.02 22.22
C GLY A 500 1.44 12.66 22.08
N LEU A 501 0.79 12.55 20.92
CA LEU A 501 -0.52 13.18 20.63
C LEU A 501 -1.69 12.31 21.11
N GLY A 502 -1.45 11.02 21.32
CA GLY A 502 -2.47 10.07 21.75
C GLY A 502 -3.32 9.57 20.58
N ASP A 503 -4.62 9.42 20.84
CA ASP A 503 -5.55 8.96 19.81
C ASP A 503 -6.00 10.12 18.92
N ILE A 504 -5.43 10.18 17.72
CA ILE A 504 -5.76 11.16 16.68
C ILE A 504 -6.52 10.53 15.50
N GLY A 505 -6.72 9.21 15.54
CA GLY A 505 -7.37 8.43 14.48
C GLY A 505 -6.45 8.10 13.28
N PRO A 506 -6.90 7.18 12.42
CA PRO A 506 -6.06 6.59 11.37
C PRO A 506 -5.66 7.58 10.29
N GLN A 507 -6.55 8.51 9.89
CA GLN A 507 -6.24 9.49 8.84
C GLN A 507 -5.15 10.47 9.28
N ALA A 508 -5.19 10.92 10.52
CA ALA A 508 -4.21 11.86 11.07
C ALA A 508 -2.86 11.18 11.42
N ALA A 509 -2.82 9.84 11.53
CA ALA A 509 -1.59 9.07 11.71
C ALA A 509 -0.74 8.97 10.43
N LEU A 510 -1.39 9.08 9.26
CA LEU A 510 -0.77 8.86 7.95
C LEU A 510 0.54 9.64 7.71
N PRO A 511 0.67 10.95 8.06
CA PRO A 511 1.94 11.68 7.92
C PRO A 511 3.14 11.04 8.62
N VAL A 512 2.95 10.49 9.83
CA VAL A 512 4.02 9.81 10.59
C VAL A 512 4.41 8.52 9.89
N MET A 513 3.43 7.75 9.43
CA MET A 513 3.66 6.49 8.72
C MET A 513 4.40 6.73 7.40
N GLU A 514 4.09 7.82 6.69
CA GLU A 514 4.87 8.23 5.52
C GLU A 514 6.34 8.52 5.87
N GLY A 515 6.57 9.24 6.96
CA GLY A 515 7.93 9.54 7.43
C GLY A 515 8.72 8.27 7.79
N LYS A 516 8.07 7.28 8.42
CA LYS A 516 8.69 5.96 8.69
C LYS A 516 9.02 5.21 7.41
N ALA A 517 8.16 5.26 6.39
CA ALA A 517 8.46 4.68 5.09
C ALA A 517 9.66 5.34 4.39
N VAL A 518 9.81 6.66 4.52
CA VAL A 518 11.02 7.37 4.05
C VAL A 518 12.26 6.85 4.79
N LEU A 519 12.19 6.63 6.10
CA LEU A 519 13.30 6.06 6.89
C LEU A 519 13.66 4.64 6.47
N PHE A 520 12.68 3.74 6.29
CA PHE A 520 12.92 2.38 5.75
C PHE A 520 13.71 2.42 4.44
N ARG A 521 13.26 3.28 3.53
CA ARG A 521 13.85 3.41 2.20
C ARG A 521 15.25 4.01 2.24
N SER A 522 15.41 5.14 2.93
CA SER A 522 16.68 5.88 2.98
C SER A 522 17.75 5.19 3.81
N LEU A 523 17.38 4.48 4.88
CA LEU A 523 18.35 3.87 5.78
C LEU A 523 18.64 2.40 5.47
N ALA A 524 17.76 1.68 4.79
CA ALA A 524 18.00 0.25 4.52
C ALA A 524 17.54 -0.22 3.14
N GLY A 525 17.08 0.67 2.26
CA GLY A 525 16.55 0.29 0.94
C GLY A 525 15.28 -0.57 1.00
N VAL A 526 14.63 -0.67 2.17
CA VAL A 526 13.37 -1.38 2.34
C VAL A 526 12.25 -0.51 1.79
N GLU A 527 11.41 -1.07 0.93
CA GLU A 527 10.22 -0.38 0.44
C GLU A 527 9.12 -0.57 1.49
N ALA A 528 8.45 0.50 1.89
CA ALA A 528 7.41 0.42 2.91
C ALA A 528 6.22 1.30 2.53
N PHE A 529 5.01 0.82 2.78
CA PHE A 529 3.78 1.54 2.47
C PHE A 529 2.89 1.64 3.72
N PRO A 530 2.32 2.82 4.02
CA PRO A 530 1.45 3.00 5.17
C PRO A 530 0.08 2.35 4.94
N ILE A 531 -0.45 1.65 5.95
CA ILE A 531 -1.80 1.10 5.98
C ILE A 531 -2.46 1.54 7.30
N CYS A 532 -3.17 2.68 7.24
CA CYS A 532 -3.91 3.22 8.37
C CYS A 532 -5.33 2.65 8.40
N LEU A 533 -5.66 1.88 9.44
CA LEU A 533 -6.90 1.14 9.58
C LEU A 533 -7.93 1.88 10.44
N ALA A 534 -9.13 2.12 9.90
CA ALA A 534 -10.30 2.56 10.65
C ALA A 534 -10.96 1.41 11.43
N ALA A 535 -10.19 0.76 12.29
CA ALA A 535 -10.65 -0.32 13.16
C ALA A 535 -10.03 -0.16 14.57
N ARG A 536 -10.78 -0.52 15.61
CA ARG A 536 -10.30 -0.49 17.00
C ARG A 536 -10.25 -1.85 17.67
N ASP A 537 -11.09 -2.77 17.20
CA ASP A 537 -11.18 -4.13 17.71
C ASP A 537 -9.90 -4.91 17.32
N PRO A 538 -9.18 -5.51 18.29
CA PRO A 538 -8.04 -6.37 18.01
C PRO A 538 -8.34 -7.50 17.01
N ASP A 539 -9.52 -8.11 17.09
CA ASP A 539 -9.92 -9.19 16.18
C ASP A 539 -9.98 -8.70 14.73
N LEU A 540 -10.61 -7.56 14.51
CA LEU A 540 -10.73 -6.95 13.18
C LEU A 540 -9.38 -6.48 12.65
N ILE A 541 -8.53 -5.87 13.49
CA ILE A 541 -7.19 -5.46 13.07
C ILE A 541 -6.37 -6.69 12.63
N VAL A 542 -6.37 -7.76 13.42
CA VAL A 542 -5.67 -9.01 13.08
C VAL A 542 -6.21 -9.59 11.77
N GLN A 543 -7.54 -9.66 11.63
CA GLN A 543 -8.21 -10.11 10.41
C GLN A 543 -7.76 -9.28 9.20
N HIS A 544 -7.86 -7.95 9.26
CA HIS A 544 -7.53 -7.08 8.13
C HIS A 544 -6.05 -7.18 7.72
N VAL A 545 -5.14 -7.20 8.69
CA VAL A 545 -3.71 -7.37 8.41
C VAL A 545 -3.44 -8.73 7.77
N ARG A 546 -4.08 -9.80 8.24
CA ARG A 546 -3.99 -11.12 7.62
C ARG A 546 -4.55 -11.12 6.19
N SER A 547 -5.65 -10.43 5.93
CA SER A 547 -6.22 -10.32 4.59
C SER A 547 -5.25 -9.62 3.64
N ILE A 548 -4.54 -8.57 4.04
CA ILE A 548 -3.61 -7.86 3.13
C ILE A 548 -2.21 -8.47 3.04
N ALA A 549 -1.85 -9.36 3.96
CA ALA A 549 -0.54 -9.99 4.07
C ALA A 549 0.02 -10.59 2.76
N PRO A 550 -0.77 -11.15 1.81
CA PRO A 550 -0.24 -11.62 0.54
C PRO A 550 0.54 -10.57 -0.25
N SER A 551 0.24 -9.28 -0.08
CA SER A 551 0.93 -8.19 -0.79
C SER A 551 2.28 -7.80 -0.18
N PHE A 552 2.58 -8.22 1.06
CA PHE A 552 3.72 -7.73 1.83
C PHE A 552 4.71 -8.84 2.20
N GLY A 553 5.98 -8.48 2.29
CA GLY A 553 7.07 -9.34 2.80
C GLY A 553 7.27 -9.25 4.31
N GLY A 554 6.66 -8.27 4.98
CA GLY A 554 6.68 -8.12 6.43
C GLY A 554 5.69 -7.04 6.92
N ILE A 555 5.37 -7.08 8.22
CA ILE A 555 4.41 -6.17 8.86
C ILE A 555 5.10 -5.40 9.99
N ASN A 556 5.10 -4.08 9.90
CA ASN A 556 5.55 -3.19 10.95
C ASN A 556 4.34 -2.52 11.62
N LEU A 557 4.02 -2.92 12.85
CA LEU A 557 2.98 -2.32 13.68
C LEU A 557 3.48 -1.02 14.33
N GLU A 558 2.64 0.00 14.31
CA GLU A 558 2.97 1.35 14.79
C GLU A 558 1.82 2.04 15.50
N ASP A 559 2.13 2.79 16.56
CA ASP A 559 1.22 3.74 17.19
C ASP A 559 -0.14 3.11 17.58
N ILE A 560 -0.12 1.85 18.04
CA ILE A 560 -1.29 1.12 18.54
C ILE A 560 -1.27 1.11 20.06
N SER A 561 -2.37 1.55 20.68
CA SER A 561 -2.47 1.68 22.13
C SER A 561 -2.37 0.35 22.88
N ALA A 562 -1.73 0.38 24.06
CA ALA A 562 -1.75 -0.72 25.01
C ALA A 562 -3.11 -0.80 25.76
N PRO A 563 -3.55 -2.00 26.21
CA PRO A 563 -2.84 -3.28 26.14
C PRO A 563 -3.10 -4.09 24.85
N ARG A 564 -4.01 -3.63 23.97
CA ARG A 564 -4.39 -4.40 22.78
C ARG A 564 -3.27 -4.62 21.77
N CYS A 565 -2.29 -3.72 21.70
CA CYS A 565 -1.11 -3.89 20.85
C CYS A 565 -0.36 -5.21 21.10
N PHE A 566 -0.36 -5.72 22.35
CA PHE A 566 0.26 -6.99 22.70
C PHE A 566 -0.51 -8.19 22.15
N GLU A 567 -1.85 -8.15 22.20
CA GLU A 567 -2.66 -9.22 21.63
C GLU A 567 -2.54 -9.25 20.11
N ILE A 568 -2.62 -8.08 19.46
CA ILE A 568 -2.51 -7.92 18.01
C ILE A 568 -1.16 -8.44 17.53
N GLU A 569 -0.05 -8.00 18.15
CA GLU A 569 1.31 -8.45 17.80
C GLU A 569 1.46 -9.97 17.96
N ARG A 570 1.04 -10.51 19.12
CA ARG A 570 1.17 -11.94 19.40
C ARG A 570 0.40 -12.78 18.39
N ARG A 571 -0.84 -12.40 18.08
CA ARG A 571 -1.68 -13.14 17.13
C ARG A 571 -1.14 -13.06 15.72
N LEU A 572 -0.72 -11.88 15.27
CA LEU A 572 -0.13 -11.73 13.93
C LEU A 572 1.16 -12.55 13.77
N ARG A 573 2.01 -12.63 14.80
CA ARG A 573 3.19 -13.52 14.77
C ARG A 573 2.87 -15.00 14.71
N LEU A 574 1.74 -15.41 15.30
CA LEU A 574 1.29 -16.81 15.28
C LEU A 574 0.54 -17.17 13.99
N GLU A 575 -0.19 -16.22 13.42
CA GLU A 575 -1.05 -16.42 12.25
C GLU A 575 -0.34 -16.17 10.91
N LEU A 576 0.74 -15.38 10.90
CA LEU A 576 1.49 -15.03 9.68
C LEU A 576 2.86 -15.72 9.61
N ASP A 577 3.21 -16.17 8.41
CA ASP A 577 4.51 -16.79 8.09
C ASP A 577 5.51 -15.75 7.52
N MET A 578 5.66 -14.63 8.23
CA MET A 578 6.51 -13.50 7.83
C MET A 578 6.92 -12.64 9.04
N PRO A 579 7.95 -11.79 8.93
CA PRO A 579 8.38 -10.97 10.04
C PRO A 579 7.31 -9.93 10.39
N VAL A 580 6.82 -10.03 11.63
CA VAL A 580 5.97 -9.03 12.29
C VAL A 580 6.78 -8.36 13.38
N PHE A 581 6.84 -7.02 13.34
CA PHE A 581 7.61 -6.21 14.28
C PHE A 581 6.74 -5.05 14.74
N HIS A 582 6.78 -4.73 16.03
CA HIS A 582 6.10 -3.55 16.56
C HIS A 582 7.16 -2.57 17.04
N ASP A 583 7.28 -1.40 16.42
CA ASP A 583 8.42 -0.51 16.66
C ASP A 583 8.39 0.10 18.06
N ASP A 584 7.22 0.54 18.54
CA ASP A 584 7.10 1.08 19.91
C ASP A 584 7.44 0.06 21.00
N GLN A 585 7.29 -1.24 20.72
CA GLN A 585 7.68 -2.31 21.63
C GLN A 585 9.12 -2.74 21.39
N HIS A 586 9.37 -3.42 20.26
CA HIS A 586 10.63 -4.07 19.96
C HIS A 586 11.72 -3.08 19.56
N GLY A 587 11.39 -2.06 18.76
CA GLY A 587 12.34 -1.01 18.35
C GLY A 587 12.87 -0.28 19.58
N THR A 588 11.95 0.21 20.43
CA THR A 588 12.30 0.87 21.69
C THR A 588 13.16 -0.03 22.57
N ALA A 589 12.78 -1.30 22.75
CA ALA A 589 13.55 -2.25 23.55
C ALA A 589 14.99 -2.41 23.04
N ILE A 590 15.17 -2.61 21.72
CA ILE A 590 16.49 -2.80 21.10
C ILE A 590 17.41 -1.61 21.36
N ILE A 591 16.92 -0.39 21.16
CA ILE A 591 17.74 0.83 21.30
C ILE A 591 18.07 1.12 22.77
N VAL A 592 17.10 0.93 23.67
CA VAL A 592 17.34 1.05 25.12
C VAL A 592 18.37 0.01 25.59
N GLY A 593 18.23 -1.24 25.14
CA GLY A 593 19.20 -2.29 25.43
C GLY A 593 20.60 -1.95 24.92
N ALA A 594 20.72 -1.43 23.69
CA ALA A 594 22.00 -1.01 23.10
C ALA A 594 22.69 0.10 23.92
N ALA A 595 21.94 1.16 24.28
CA ALA A 595 22.45 2.25 25.09
C ALA A 595 22.86 1.77 26.50
N LEU A 596 22.05 0.89 27.12
CA LEU A 596 22.32 0.37 28.45
C LEU A 596 23.55 -0.54 28.49
N LEU A 597 23.75 -1.38 27.47
CA LEU A 597 24.96 -2.21 27.33
C LEU A 597 26.22 -1.35 27.41
N ASN A 598 26.24 -0.23 26.70
CA ASN A 598 27.37 0.69 26.68
C ASN A 598 27.48 1.53 27.96
N ALA A 599 26.36 1.96 28.54
CA ALA A 599 26.35 2.66 29.82
C ALA A 599 26.90 1.77 30.96
N ALA A 600 26.50 0.50 31.01
CA ALA A 600 26.99 -0.48 31.97
C ALA A 600 28.49 -0.76 31.79
N LYS A 601 28.94 -0.98 30.54
CA LYS A 601 30.37 -1.11 30.20
C LYS A 601 31.18 0.10 30.68
N LEU A 602 30.69 1.32 30.46
CA LEU A 602 31.36 2.55 30.86
C LEU A 602 31.37 2.76 32.38
N ARG A 603 30.27 2.39 33.05
CA ARG A 603 30.16 2.42 34.52
C ARG A 603 31.05 1.37 35.20
N GLY A 604 31.38 0.30 34.49
CA GLY A 604 32.17 -0.83 34.99
C GLY A 604 31.36 -1.79 35.86
N THR A 605 30.04 -1.87 35.65
CA THR A 605 29.13 -2.73 36.41
C THR A 605 28.62 -3.87 35.50
N PRO A 606 28.73 -5.14 35.93
CA PRO A 606 28.09 -6.26 35.24
C PRO A 606 26.57 -6.04 35.13
N LEU A 607 25.93 -6.56 34.08
CA LEU A 607 24.50 -6.31 33.84
C LEU A 607 23.64 -6.96 34.92
N GLU A 608 24.02 -8.16 35.35
CA GLU A 608 23.36 -8.94 36.39
C GLU A 608 23.36 -8.27 37.77
N GLU A 609 24.24 -7.28 37.99
CA GLU A 609 24.31 -6.51 39.24
C GLU A 609 23.48 -5.23 39.20
N LEU A 610 22.94 -4.84 38.05
CA LEU A 610 22.18 -3.61 37.90
C LEU A 610 20.77 -3.74 38.47
N LYS A 611 20.40 -2.79 39.33
CA LYS A 611 19.03 -2.56 39.77
C LYS A 611 18.38 -1.51 38.87
N VAL A 612 17.32 -1.88 38.17
CA VAL A 612 16.68 -1.01 37.16
C VAL A 612 15.26 -0.66 37.59
N THR A 613 14.92 0.63 37.57
CA THR A 613 13.56 1.13 37.71
C THR A 613 13.07 1.63 36.36
N ILE A 614 11.99 1.03 35.85
CA ILE A 614 11.33 1.47 34.62
C ILE A 614 10.05 2.19 35.00
N ASN A 615 9.92 3.46 34.63
CA ASN A 615 8.72 4.24 34.84
C ASN A 615 7.88 4.31 33.56
N GLY A 616 6.83 3.50 33.52
CA GLY A 616 5.93 3.32 32.38
C GLY A 616 5.55 1.86 32.19
N GLY A 617 4.38 1.43 32.67
CA GLY A 617 3.85 0.07 32.47
C GLY A 617 3.06 -0.12 31.17
N GLY A 618 3.48 0.54 30.07
CA GLY A 618 2.84 0.45 28.74
C GLY A 618 3.61 -0.47 27.78
N ALA A 619 3.29 -0.38 26.48
CA ALA A 619 3.88 -1.17 25.39
C ALA A 619 5.42 -1.21 25.44
N ALA A 620 6.04 -0.02 25.40
CA ALA A 620 7.49 0.12 25.44
C ALA A 620 8.12 -0.40 26.73
N GLY A 621 7.56 -0.05 27.89
CA GLY A 621 8.12 -0.45 29.19
C GLY A 621 8.11 -1.96 29.40
N VAL A 622 7.01 -2.63 29.07
CA VAL A 622 6.93 -4.11 29.14
C VAL A 622 7.93 -4.76 28.19
N ALA A 623 8.04 -4.27 26.94
CA ALA A 623 8.97 -4.83 25.96
C ALA A 623 10.44 -4.61 26.35
N VAL A 624 10.77 -3.42 26.86
CA VAL A 624 12.10 -3.10 27.41
C VAL A 624 12.42 -4.03 28.57
N SER A 625 11.52 -4.21 29.55
CA SER A 625 11.73 -5.13 30.66
C SER A 625 12.06 -6.55 30.18
N LYS A 626 11.28 -7.09 29.23
CA LYS A 626 11.51 -8.45 28.69
C LYS A 626 12.87 -8.57 27.99
N LEU A 627 13.28 -7.57 27.21
CA LEU A 627 14.60 -7.60 26.56
C LEU A 627 15.74 -7.46 27.59
N LEU A 628 15.58 -6.63 28.62
CA LEU A 628 16.59 -6.47 29.67
C LEU A 628 16.76 -7.75 30.50
N LEU A 629 15.66 -8.44 30.82
CA LEU A 629 15.72 -9.79 31.41
C LEU A 629 16.49 -10.76 30.50
N ALA A 630 16.21 -10.75 29.19
CA ALA A 630 16.93 -11.59 28.23
C ALA A 630 18.41 -11.22 28.05
N LEU A 631 18.80 -9.99 28.40
CA LEU A 631 20.20 -9.55 28.47
C LEU A 631 20.90 -9.98 29.77
N GLY A 632 20.15 -10.48 30.77
CA GLY A 632 20.66 -10.95 32.05
C GLY A 632 20.50 -9.96 33.22
N ILE A 633 19.64 -8.95 33.11
CA ILE A 633 19.33 -8.03 34.20
C ILE A 633 18.14 -8.57 35.01
N ASP A 634 18.40 -9.10 36.20
CA ASP A 634 17.37 -9.79 37.00
C ASP A 634 16.54 -8.84 37.89
N ASP A 635 17.13 -7.75 38.39
CA ASP A 635 16.45 -6.85 39.34
C ASP A 635 15.81 -5.63 38.66
N ILE A 636 14.64 -5.84 38.07
CA ILE A 636 13.86 -4.80 37.39
C ILE A 636 12.58 -4.50 38.19
N VAL A 637 12.25 -3.23 38.40
CA VAL A 637 10.95 -2.81 38.94
C VAL A 637 10.26 -1.90 37.94
N VAL A 638 9.07 -2.30 37.50
CA VAL A 638 8.23 -1.47 36.65
C VAL A 638 7.25 -0.68 37.51
N CYS A 639 7.18 0.63 37.30
CA CYS A 639 6.21 1.53 37.90
C CYS A 639 5.22 2.05 36.85
N ASP A 640 3.96 2.20 37.27
CA ASP A 640 2.98 2.98 36.53
C ASP A 640 2.41 4.10 37.41
N ARG A 641 1.29 4.70 36.97
CA ARG A 641 0.66 5.84 37.67
C ARG A 641 0.25 5.54 39.11
N VAL A 642 0.11 4.27 39.50
CA VAL A 642 -0.27 3.86 40.87
C VAL A 642 0.96 3.42 41.70
N GLY A 643 2.15 3.36 41.08
CA GLY A 643 3.39 2.94 41.71
C GLY A 643 3.89 1.59 41.19
N ALA A 644 4.67 0.89 42.02
CA ALA A 644 5.30 -0.37 41.65
C ALA A 644 4.29 -1.43 41.20
N ILE A 645 4.64 -2.18 40.16
CA ILE A 645 3.93 -3.37 39.70
C ILE A 645 4.50 -4.59 40.43
N TYR A 646 3.63 -5.42 40.99
CA TYR A 646 4.00 -6.62 41.75
C TYR A 646 2.85 -7.64 41.74
N PRO A 647 3.13 -8.95 41.95
CA PRO A 647 2.11 -9.99 41.97
C PRO A 647 1.00 -9.69 42.99
N GLY A 648 -0.26 -9.76 42.55
CA GLY A 648 -1.41 -9.50 43.42
C GLY A 648 -1.68 -8.02 43.72
N ARG A 649 -1.09 -7.07 42.99
CA ARG A 649 -1.49 -5.65 43.08
C ARG A 649 -2.97 -5.48 42.72
N PRO A 650 -3.80 -4.82 43.56
CA PRO A 650 -5.25 -4.77 43.34
C PRO A 650 -5.69 -3.76 42.29
N GLU A 651 -4.89 -2.72 42.03
CA GLU A 651 -5.29 -1.55 41.25
C GLU A 651 -4.60 -1.49 39.89
N HIS A 652 -5.35 -1.07 38.86
CA HIS A 652 -4.83 -0.71 37.53
C HIS A 652 -3.95 -1.80 36.87
N MET A 653 -4.37 -3.05 37.01
CA MET A 653 -3.73 -4.23 36.43
C MET A 653 -4.51 -4.72 35.20
N ASP A 654 -3.79 -4.99 34.12
CA ASP A 654 -4.27 -5.68 32.93
C ASP A 654 -3.43 -6.95 32.71
N PHE A 655 -3.76 -7.76 31.69
CA PHE A 655 -3.06 -9.03 31.46
C PHE A 655 -1.55 -8.87 31.24
N SER A 656 -1.11 -7.78 30.60
CA SER A 656 0.30 -7.52 30.33
C SER A 656 1.05 -7.14 31.61
N LYS A 657 0.40 -6.38 32.50
CA LYS A 657 0.96 -6.04 33.81
C LYS A 657 0.96 -7.22 34.76
N LEU A 658 -0.02 -8.11 34.66
CA LEU A 658 0.00 -9.37 35.40
C LEU A 658 1.19 -10.23 34.97
N GLU A 659 1.43 -10.35 33.66
CA GLU A 659 2.60 -11.06 33.15
C GLU A 659 3.91 -10.42 33.63
N ILE A 660 4.06 -9.10 33.53
CA ILE A 660 5.31 -8.44 33.96
C ILE A 660 5.52 -8.48 35.46
N ALA A 661 4.45 -8.49 36.26
CA ALA A 661 4.52 -8.66 37.70
C ALA A 661 5.14 -10.00 38.11
N GLU A 662 4.88 -11.07 37.35
CA GLU A 662 5.45 -12.40 37.60
C GLU A 662 6.91 -12.51 37.15
N LEU A 663 7.32 -11.68 36.17
CA LEU A 663 8.67 -11.72 35.60
C LEU A 663 9.65 -10.74 36.25
N THR A 664 9.16 -9.72 36.95
CA THR A 664 9.96 -8.62 37.50
C THR A 664 9.66 -8.40 38.98
N ASN A 665 10.43 -7.53 39.64
CA ASN A 665 10.26 -7.15 41.03
C ASN A 665 10.20 -8.36 41.99
N PRO A 666 11.22 -9.24 42.00
CA PRO A 666 11.21 -10.47 42.80
C PRO A 666 11.11 -10.20 44.31
N GLU A 667 11.57 -9.04 44.76
CA GLU A 667 11.47 -8.60 46.16
C GLU A 667 10.09 -8.03 46.54
N MET A 668 9.14 -7.96 45.59
CA MET A 668 7.81 -7.36 45.76
C MET A 668 7.86 -5.95 46.35
N ARG A 669 8.80 -5.12 45.89
CA ARG A 669 8.93 -3.72 46.29
C ARG A 669 7.62 -2.99 45.96
N LYS A 670 7.17 -2.17 46.90
CA LYS A 670 5.91 -1.40 46.83
C LYS A 670 6.20 0.08 47.08
N GLY A 671 5.26 0.93 46.68
CA GLY A 671 5.36 2.38 46.85
C GLY A 671 5.27 3.11 45.51
N LEU A 672 5.43 4.42 45.59
CA LEU A 672 5.46 5.31 44.44
C LEU A 672 6.85 5.30 43.79
N LEU A 673 6.98 6.01 42.67
CA LEU A 673 8.26 6.12 41.95
C LEU A 673 9.42 6.59 42.86
N ALA A 674 9.14 7.55 43.75
CA ALA A 674 10.15 8.06 44.69
C ALA A 674 10.72 6.97 45.61
N ASP A 675 9.89 6.00 45.98
CA ASP A 675 10.27 4.93 46.92
C ASP A 675 11.11 3.85 46.21
N VAL A 676 10.74 3.50 44.97
CA VAL A 676 11.42 2.42 44.24
C VAL A 676 12.74 2.83 43.60
N VAL A 677 12.89 4.11 43.24
CA VAL A 677 14.09 4.62 42.57
C VAL A 677 15.24 4.84 43.55
N GLN A 678 14.95 4.84 44.86
CA GLN A 678 15.96 4.94 45.90
C GLN A 678 16.94 3.76 45.84
N GLY A 679 18.24 4.07 45.75
CA GLY A 679 19.31 3.08 45.64
C GLY A 679 19.32 2.30 44.32
N CYS A 680 18.54 2.72 43.33
CA CYS A 680 18.50 2.14 42.00
C CYS A 680 19.70 2.60 41.16
N ASP A 681 20.24 1.73 40.32
CA ASP A 681 21.39 2.01 39.45
C ASP A 681 20.97 2.73 38.16
N VAL A 682 19.81 2.34 37.63
CA VAL A 682 19.34 2.78 36.32
C VAL A 682 17.87 3.19 36.40
N PHE A 683 17.57 4.41 35.99
CA PHE A 683 16.21 4.85 35.72
C PHE A 683 15.95 4.84 34.22
N ILE A 684 14.83 4.25 33.79
CA ILE A 684 14.34 4.29 32.41
C ILE A 684 12.92 4.83 32.40
N GLY A 685 12.73 6.03 31.87
CA GLY A 685 11.45 6.68 31.71
C GLY A 685 10.86 6.41 30.34
N LEU A 686 9.64 5.87 30.32
CA LEU A 686 8.82 5.60 29.13
C LEU A 686 7.36 6.00 29.41
N SER A 687 7.15 7.17 30.02
CA SER A 687 5.86 7.57 30.56
C SER A 687 5.46 9.01 30.22
N ALA A 688 5.63 9.94 31.15
CA ALA A 688 5.08 11.28 31.13
C ALA A 688 6.15 12.31 31.51
N PRO A 689 6.01 13.57 31.06
CA PRO A 689 6.99 14.62 31.34
C PRO A 689 7.11 14.94 32.83
N ALA A 690 8.31 15.33 33.26
CA ALA A 690 8.60 15.88 34.59
C ALA A 690 8.22 14.99 35.80
N VAL A 691 8.15 13.67 35.60
CA VAL A 691 7.83 12.69 36.65
C VAL A 691 9.04 12.29 37.50
N LEU A 692 10.27 12.43 36.98
CA LEU A 692 11.49 12.19 37.75
C LEU A 692 12.04 13.52 38.24
N THR A 693 12.22 13.65 39.56
CA THR A 693 12.72 14.90 40.16
C THR A 693 14.21 14.82 40.46
N ALA A 694 14.87 15.99 40.57
CA ALA A 694 16.28 16.04 40.98
C ALA A 694 16.51 15.41 42.37
N ASP A 695 15.55 15.54 43.29
CA ASP A 695 15.65 14.90 44.61
C ASP A 695 15.60 13.37 44.53
N MET A 696 14.76 12.81 43.65
CA MET A 696 14.75 11.37 43.37
C MET A 696 16.07 10.90 42.77
N VAL A 697 16.67 11.66 41.83
CA VAL A 697 17.97 11.28 41.25
C VAL A 697 19.07 11.27 42.32
N ARG A 698 19.03 12.19 43.30
CA ARG A 698 19.98 12.21 44.42
C ARG A 698 19.83 11.02 45.37
N THR A 699 18.68 10.35 45.41
CA THR A 699 18.48 9.15 46.23
C THR A 699 18.87 7.84 45.53
N MET A 700 19.20 7.89 44.24
CA MET A 700 19.69 6.75 43.46
C MET A 700 21.08 6.28 43.93
N ALA A 701 21.54 5.14 43.40
CA ALA A 701 22.88 4.62 43.67
C ALA A 701 23.99 5.57 43.17
N GLN A 702 25.24 5.31 43.58
CA GLN A 702 26.38 6.07 43.07
C GLN A 702 26.54 5.88 41.56
N HIS A 703 26.86 6.98 40.86
CA HIS A 703 26.95 7.05 39.41
C HIS A 703 25.68 6.51 38.70
N PRO A 704 24.49 7.10 38.95
CA PRO A 704 23.25 6.60 38.39
C PRO A 704 23.15 6.86 36.88
N ILE A 705 22.58 5.90 36.15
CA ILE A 705 22.28 6.03 34.72
C ILE A 705 20.81 6.47 34.60
N VAL A 706 20.55 7.54 33.85
CA VAL A 706 19.21 8.13 33.72
C VAL A 706 18.82 8.22 32.24
N PHE A 707 17.94 7.34 31.80
CA PHE A 707 17.35 7.37 30.47
C PHE A 707 15.94 7.97 30.58
N ALA A 708 15.77 9.23 30.20
CA ALA A 708 14.48 9.96 30.24
C ALA A 708 13.93 10.09 28.81
N LEU A 709 13.11 9.13 28.38
CA LEU A 709 12.80 8.89 26.98
C LEU A 709 11.40 9.38 26.55
N ALA A 710 10.61 9.98 27.44
CA ALA A 710 9.35 10.62 27.06
C ALA A 710 9.56 11.73 26.02
N ASN A 711 8.64 11.79 25.05
CA ASN A 711 8.62 12.81 23.99
C ASN A 711 7.29 13.61 24.03
N PRO A 712 7.29 14.90 23.67
CA PRO A 712 8.45 15.74 23.33
C PRO A 712 9.23 16.24 24.56
N THR A 713 8.68 16.10 25.76
CA THR A 713 9.30 16.54 27.02
C THR A 713 9.68 15.33 27.87
N PRO A 714 10.97 15.13 28.22
CA PRO A 714 11.44 14.01 29.03
C PRO A 714 10.89 13.98 30.45
N GLU A 715 11.04 12.83 31.12
CA GLU A 715 10.73 12.65 32.54
C GLU A 715 11.53 13.58 33.46
N ILE A 716 12.75 13.94 33.05
CA ILE A 716 13.61 14.96 33.68
C ILE A 716 14.47 15.62 32.60
N MET A 717 14.69 16.92 32.69
CA MET A 717 15.60 17.61 31.77
C MET A 717 17.06 17.18 32.01
N PRO A 718 17.87 16.94 30.95
CA PRO A 718 19.25 16.46 31.09
C PRO A 718 20.15 17.33 31.98
N GLU A 719 19.96 18.64 31.97
CA GLU A 719 20.68 19.57 32.83
C GLU A 719 20.40 19.29 34.31
N LEU A 720 19.11 19.14 34.66
CA LEU A 720 18.68 18.84 36.03
C LEU A 720 19.14 17.46 36.49
N ALA A 721 19.09 16.45 35.62
CA ALA A 721 19.58 15.12 35.95
C ALA A 721 21.10 15.14 36.23
N ARG A 722 21.88 15.88 35.42
CA ARG A 722 23.32 16.02 35.61
C ARG A 722 23.66 16.77 36.89
N GLU A 723 22.97 17.87 37.18
CA GLU A 723 23.10 18.61 38.45
C GLU A 723 22.73 17.77 39.68
N ALA A 724 21.80 16.83 39.51
CA ALA A 724 21.41 15.89 40.56
C ALA A 724 22.39 14.72 40.75
N GLY A 725 23.40 14.60 39.89
CA GLY A 725 24.48 13.60 40.00
C GLY A 725 24.39 12.43 39.03
N ALA A 726 23.53 12.47 38.01
CA ALA A 726 23.49 11.43 36.97
C ALA A 726 24.84 11.30 36.24
N PHE A 727 25.34 10.07 36.16
CA PHE A 727 26.60 9.73 35.52
C PHE A 727 26.49 9.70 34.00
N ALA A 728 25.43 9.08 33.48
CA ALA A 728 25.16 9.01 32.06
C ALA A 728 23.67 9.26 31.82
N ILE A 729 23.38 10.04 30.76
CA ILE A 729 22.02 10.51 30.47
C ILE A 729 21.70 10.20 29.01
N ALA A 730 20.50 9.68 28.76
CA ALA A 730 19.99 9.48 27.40
C ALA A 730 18.55 10.01 27.32
N THR A 731 18.15 10.50 26.15
CA THR A 731 16.80 11.00 25.92
C THR A 731 16.24 10.58 24.56
N GLY A 732 14.93 10.73 24.35
CA GLY A 732 14.33 10.58 23.02
C GLY A 732 14.59 11.77 22.08
N ARG A 733 15.10 12.89 22.60
CA ARG A 733 15.24 14.14 21.87
C ARG A 733 16.54 14.19 21.06
N SER A 734 16.47 14.76 19.86
CA SER A 734 17.59 14.86 18.91
C SER A 734 18.57 16.00 19.19
N ASP A 735 18.21 16.94 20.06
CA ASP A 735 19.06 18.08 20.44
C ASP A 735 20.01 17.77 21.60
N TYR A 736 19.94 16.56 22.16
CA TYR A 736 20.83 16.08 23.23
C TYR A 736 21.71 14.92 22.75
N PRO A 737 22.88 14.73 23.39
CA PRO A 737 23.66 13.51 23.21
C PRO A 737 22.89 12.25 23.62
N ASN A 738 23.34 11.09 23.16
CA ASN A 738 22.72 9.79 23.45
C ASN A 738 21.22 9.74 23.11
N GLN A 739 20.85 10.16 21.91
CA GLN A 739 19.46 10.05 21.46
C GLN A 739 19.07 8.56 21.30
N VAL A 740 18.09 8.12 22.06
CA VAL A 740 17.43 6.82 21.90
C VAL A 740 16.31 6.98 20.88
N ASN A 741 16.59 6.60 19.63
CA ASN A 741 15.63 6.70 18.53
C ASN A 741 15.49 5.36 17.80
N ASN A 742 14.26 4.89 17.67
CA ASN A 742 13.91 3.61 17.06
C ASN A 742 14.33 3.51 15.57
N SER A 743 14.59 4.65 14.90
CA SER A 743 15.14 4.69 13.54
C SER A 743 16.47 3.94 13.37
N LEU A 744 17.19 3.69 14.48
CA LEU A 744 18.41 2.89 14.50
C LEU A 744 18.16 1.38 14.46
N ALA A 745 16.92 0.92 14.70
CA ALA A 745 16.58 -0.50 14.77
C ALA A 745 15.81 -0.96 13.53
N PHE A 746 14.57 -0.48 13.37
CA PHE A 746 13.62 -1.10 12.42
C PHE A 746 14.14 -1.21 10.98
N PRO A 747 14.90 -0.25 10.39
CA PRO A 747 15.34 -0.39 9.01
C PRO A 747 16.28 -1.59 8.83
N GLY A 748 17.28 -1.71 9.71
CA GLY A 748 18.24 -2.82 9.66
C GLY A 748 17.61 -4.15 10.02
N VAL A 749 16.70 -4.18 11.01
CA VAL A 749 16.00 -5.40 11.41
C VAL A 749 15.21 -5.98 10.25
N PHE A 750 14.39 -5.16 9.56
CA PHE A 750 13.63 -5.64 8.41
C PHE A 750 14.52 -6.01 7.24
N ARG A 751 15.57 -5.25 6.93
CA ARG A 751 16.49 -5.61 5.85
C ARG A 751 17.10 -7.00 6.04
N GLY A 752 17.63 -7.26 7.25
CA GLY A 752 18.18 -8.56 7.61
C GLY A 752 17.13 -9.68 7.53
N ALA A 753 15.94 -9.45 8.07
CA ALA A 753 14.84 -10.41 8.05
C ALA A 753 14.35 -10.72 6.62
N LEU A 754 14.17 -9.70 5.77
CA LEU A 754 13.70 -9.85 4.40
C LEU A 754 14.73 -10.56 3.51
N ASP A 755 16.02 -10.25 3.64
CA ASP A 755 17.06 -10.84 2.79
C ASP A 755 17.21 -12.35 3.00
N VAL A 756 17.00 -12.83 4.24
CA VAL A 756 17.00 -14.27 4.53
C VAL A 756 15.60 -14.90 4.51
N LYS A 757 14.57 -14.13 4.10
CA LYS A 757 13.15 -14.53 4.12
C LYS A 757 12.74 -15.14 5.47
N ALA A 758 13.08 -14.47 6.58
CA ALA A 758 12.78 -14.93 7.92
C ALA A 758 11.27 -15.07 8.16
N ARG A 759 10.85 -16.14 8.86
CA ARG A 759 9.44 -16.41 9.19
C ARG A 759 8.91 -15.56 10.34
N GLU A 760 9.79 -15.02 11.18
CA GLU A 760 9.44 -14.13 12.29
C GLU A 760 10.62 -13.23 12.68
N VAL A 761 10.40 -12.29 13.61
CA VAL A 761 11.47 -11.59 14.35
C VAL A 761 11.48 -12.08 15.80
N ASN A 762 12.36 -13.02 16.11
CA ASN A 762 12.46 -13.61 17.44
C ASN A 762 13.39 -12.81 18.39
N ASP A 763 13.48 -13.23 19.66
CA ASP A 763 14.23 -12.50 20.67
C ASP A 763 15.75 -12.51 20.44
N GLN A 764 16.31 -13.58 19.87
CA GLN A 764 17.74 -13.62 19.53
C GLN A 764 18.08 -12.60 18.45
N MET A 765 17.20 -12.39 17.46
CA MET A 765 17.36 -11.34 16.47
C MET A 765 17.34 -9.94 17.11
N LYS A 766 16.44 -9.69 18.09
CA LYS A 766 16.38 -8.41 18.83
C LYS A 766 17.65 -8.18 19.66
N LEU A 767 18.14 -9.20 20.36
CA LEU A 767 19.39 -9.15 21.12
C LEU A 767 20.60 -8.90 20.22
N ALA A 768 20.65 -9.56 19.06
CA ALA A 768 21.71 -9.36 18.06
C ALA A 768 21.71 -7.94 17.51
N ALA A 769 20.53 -7.37 17.23
CA ALA A 769 20.39 -5.98 16.82
C ALA A 769 20.91 -5.01 17.91
N ALA A 770 20.51 -5.20 19.18
CA ALA A 770 20.93 -4.34 20.28
C ALA A 770 22.46 -4.36 20.47
N ARG A 771 23.08 -5.56 20.41
CA ARG A 771 24.54 -5.72 20.49
C ARG A 771 25.24 -5.07 19.29
N ALA A 772 24.73 -5.27 18.08
CA ALA A 772 25.31 -4.67 16.87
C ALA A 772 25.32 -3.14 16.91
N ILE A 773 24.26 -2.52 17.45
CA ILE A 773 24.18 -1.06 17.64
C ILE A 773 25.17 -0.60 18.71
N ALA A 774 25.23 -1.31 19.85
CA ALA A 774 26.16 -0.97 20.93
C ALA A 774 27.62 -1.04 20.48
N ASP A 775 27.99 -2.08 19.73
CA ASP A 775 29.37 -2.33 19.31
C ASP A 775 29.86 -1.36 18.21
N LEU A 776 28.97 -0.57 17.61
CA LEU A 776 29.34 0.50 16.68
C LEU A 776 29.98 1.72 17.37
N VAL A 777 29.83 1.85 18.69
CA VAL A 777 30.60 2.80 19.50
C VAL A 777 31.85 2.08 20.01
N PRO A 778 33.02 2.30 19.41
CA PRO A 778 34.22 1.58 19.81
C PRO A 778 34.67 2.02 21.22
N PRO A 779 35.40 1.17 21.98
CA PRO A 779 35.81 1.48 23.35
C PRO A 779 36.53 2.82 23.54
N GLY A 780 37.31 3.26 22.54
CA GLY A 780 38.02 4.55 22.59
C GLY A 780 37.14 5.80 22.35
N GLN A 781 35.88 5.62 21.93
CA GLN A 781 34.91 6.69 21.71
C GLN A 781 33.75 6.64 22.70
N LEU A 782 33.65 5.58 23.50
CA LEU A 782 32.61 5.41 24.50
C LEU A 782 32.81 6.41 25.64
N THR A 783 31.84 7.32 25.80
CA THR A 783 31.85 8.35 26.85
C THR A 783 30.44 8.52 27.41
N THR A 784 30.28 9.29 28.49
CA THR A 784 28.96 9.56 29.10
C THR A 784 28.02 10.31 28.15
N GLU A 785 28.54 10.95 27.11
CA GLU A 785 27.79 11.67 26.07
C GLU A 785 27.82 10.93 24.71
N ASN A 786 28.40 9.72 24.64
CA ASN A 786 28.48 8.92 23.42
C ASN A 786 28.35 7.43 23.73
N LEU A 787 27.15 7.02 24.12
CA LEU A 787 26.76 5.65 24.45
C LEU A 787 26.16 4.90 23.27
N ILE A 788 25.55 5.61 22.32
CA ILE A 788 24.83 5.06 21.18
C ILE A 788 25.16 5.86 19.93
N PRO A 789 25.23 5.24 18.73
CA PRO A 789 25.45 5.98 17.50
C PRO A 789 24.37 7.02 17.24
N ASP A 790 24.72 8.01 16.42
CA ASP A 790 23.77 9.03 15.98
C ASP A 790 22.65 8.44 15.13
N SER A 791 21.43 9.03 15.18
CA SER A 791 20.26 8.55 14.44
C SER A 791 20.43 8.51 12.91
N LEU A 792 21.38 9.26 12.36
CA LEU A 792 21.78 9.23 10.94
C LEU A 792 23.14 8.57 10.70
N ASP A 793 23.66 7.77 11.64
CA ASP A 793 24.85 6.97 11.41
C ASP A 793 24.55 5.84 10.41
N LEU A 794 24.89 6.07 9.15
CA LEU A 794 24.67 5.17 8.02
C LEU A 794 25.44 3.84 8.13
N ARG A 795 26.28 3.65 9.15
CA ARG A 795 26.89 2.36 9.46
C ARG A 795 25.94 1.43 10.21
N VAL A 796 24.91 1.97 10.88
CA VAL A 796 23.99 1.19 11.71
C VAL A 796 23.16 0.19 10.92
N PRO A 797 22.43 0.59 9.86
CA PRO A 797 21.52 -0.34 9.20
C PRO A 797 22.22 -1.56 8.58
N PRO A 798 23.38 -1.43 7.88
CA PRO A 798 24.11 -2.59 7.38
C PRO A 798 24.55 -3.57 8.48
N ARG A 799 25.01 -3.05 9.62
CA ARG A 799 25.49 -3.89 10.74
C ARG A 799 24.36 -4.61 11.44
N VAL A 800 23.24 -3.91 11.66
CA VAL A 800 22.03 -4.53 12.22
C VAL A 800 21.48 -5.59 11.27
N ALA A 801 21.40 -5.32 9.97
CA ALA A 801 20.90 -6.26 8.98
C ALA A 801 21.69 -7.58 8.99
N ALA A 802 23.02 -7.51 8.99
CA ALA A 802 23.87 -8.69 9.07
C ALA A 802 23.72 -9.46 10.39
N ALA A 803 23.69 -8.77 11.53
CA ALA A 803 23.53 -9.42 12.82
C ALA A 803 22.17 -10.12 12.96
N VAL A 804 21.11 -9.46 12.49
CA VAL A 804 19.75 -10.01 12.49
C VAL A 804 19.63 -11.21 11.55
N ALA A 805 20.20 -11.12 10.35
CA ALA A 805 20.24 -12.24 9.41
C ALA A 805 20.99 -13.46 9.97
N GLN A 806 22.14 -13.23 10.61
CA GLN A 806 22.90 -14.30 11.26
C GLN A 806 22.07 -14.96 12.37
N ALA A 807 21.44 -14.18 13.25
CA ALA A 807 20.60 -14.72 14.31
C ALA A 807 19.39 -15.49 13.76
N ALA A 808 18.78 -15.01 12.67
CA ALA A 808 17.68 -15.71 12.00
C ALA A 808 18.12 -17.08 11.42
N ILE A 809 19.34 -17.15 10.88
CA ILE A 809 19.95 -18.38 10.39
C ILE A 809 20.22 -19.36 11.55
N GLU A 810 20.86 -18.89 12.61
CA GLU A 810 21.23 -19.70 13.78
C GLU A 810 20.03 -20.27 14.52
N THR A 811 18.94 -19.50 14.59
CA THR A 811 17.68 -19.93 15.23
C THR A 811 16.77 -20.74 14.31
N GLY A 812 17.13 -20.89 13.03
CA GLY A 812 16.38 -21.70 12.06
C GLY A 812 15.10 -21.06 11.53
N VAL A 813 14.88 -19.76 11.75
CA VAL A 813 13.71 -19.03 11.23
C VAL A 813 13.95 -18.47 9.82
N ALA A 814 15.21 -18.40 9.36
CA ALA A 814 15.58 -18.03 8.00
C ALA A 814 15.22 -19.11 6.97
N GLN A 815 14.64 -18.71 5.84
CA GLN A 815 14.35 -19.62 4.72
C GLN A 815 15.48 -19.65 3.68
N LEU A 816 16.33 -18.62 3.65
CA LEU A 816 17.54 -18.56 2.82
C LEU A 816 18.80 -18.52 3.67
N GLN A 817 19.82 -19.25 3.22
CA GLN A 817 21.13 -19.31 3.85
C GLN A 817 22.08 -18.38 3.08
N ILE A 818 22.02 -17.08 3.39
CA ILE A 818 22.86 -16.05 2.79
C ILE A 818 23.94 -15.64 3.78
N ASP A 819 25.17 -15.48 3.29
CA ASP A 819 26.28 -14.96 4.09
C ASP A 819 25.95 -13.54 4.63
N PRO A 820 25.94 -13.33 5.96
CA PRO A 820 25.63 -12.02 6.53
C PRO A 820 26.57 -10.90 6.08
N ALA A 821 27.84 -11.21 5.76
CA ALA A 821 28.75 -10.19 5.26
C ALA A 821 28.32 -9.66 3.88
N SER A 822 27.73 -10.53 3.06
CA SER A 822 27.13 -10.15 1.78
C SER A 822 25.88 -9.28 1.97
N ILE A 823 25.06 -9.55 3.00
CA ILE A 823 23.90 -8.71 3.38
C ILE A 823 24.37 -7.33 3.86
N GLU A 824 25.43 -7.26 4.67
CA GLU A 824 26.03 -5.99 5.09
C GLU A 824 26.49 -5.17 3.88
N ALA A 825 27.22 -5.80 2.95
CA ALA A 825 27.72 -5.15 1.75
C ALA A 825 26.58 -4.65 0.85
N HIS A 826 25.54 -5.47 0.65
CA HIS A 826 24.36 -5.10 -0.12
C HIS A 826 23.63 -3.92 0.51
N THR A 827 23.35 -3.98 1.81
CA THR A 827 22.69 -2.88 2.56
C THR A 827 23.51 -1.60 2.47
N ARG A 828 24.84 -1.70 2.53
CA ARG A 828 25.72 -0.55 2.36
C ARG A 828 25.60 0.04 0.95
N SER A 829 25.63 -0.77 -0.11
CA SER A 829 25.41 -0.26 -1.47
C SER A 829 24.05 0.42 -1.61
N LEU A 830 22.98 -0.15 -1.06
CA LEU A 830 21.64 0.47 -1.05
C LEU A 830 21.64 1.87 -0.41
N VAL A 831 22.31 2.02 0.74
CA VAL A 831 22.36 3.28 1.49
C VAL A 831 23.23 4.35 0.82
N TYR A 832 24.42 3.97 0.33
CA TYR A 832 25.39 4.94 -0.19
C TYR A 832 25.24 5.21 -1.70
N GLU A 833 24.84 4.22 -2.49
CA GLU A 833 24.75 4.31 -3.95
C GLU A 833 23.31 4.49 -4.43
N GLY A 834 22.32 4.21 -3.58
CA GLY A 834 20.89 4.30 -3.91
C GLY A 834 20.43 3.29 -4.98
N SER A 835 21.28 2.31 -5.32
CA SER A 835 21.04 1.38 -6.43
C SER A 835 20.17 0.20 -5.97
N THR A 836 18.94 0.11 -6.46
CA THR A 836 18.03 -1.02 -6.24
C THR A 836 18.22 -2.17 -7.23
N ILE A 837 19.44 -2.40 -7.72
CA ILE A 837 19.72 -3.58 -8.53
C ILE A 837 20.04 -4.71 -7.54
N TYR A 838 19.13 -5.69 -7.45
CA TYR A 838 19.18 -6.81 -6.50
C TYR A 838 20.00 -7.98 -7.01
#